data_AF-A0A428X3R9-F1
#
_entry.id   AF-A0A428X3R9-F1
#
_cell.length_a   1.000
_cell.length_b   1.000
_cell.length_c   1.000
_cell.angle_alpha   90.00
_cell.angle_beta   90.00
_cell.angle_gamma   90.00
#
_symmetry.space_group_name_H-M   'P 1'
#
loop_
_entity.id
_entity.type
_entity.pdbx_description
1 polymer ?
#
loop_
_entity_poly.entity_id
_entity_poly.type
_entity_poly.pdbx_seq_one_letter_code
_entity_poly.pdbx_strand_id
1 'polypeptide(L)'
;MSARRWSRLGLLAAEAVGAAVLTAGVCWAILALLAGEQSTAGLIGRLLGADPGGAAAAVAASLGVPLDWTVAGVDGRLYPITLLLSGSPLALLAAGPLVGMVVLGVRTRKGLTVAGAAVAAGGYAITLTGFVVAGGALAADPLVHLAAPALLVAGAATVWASVGILAARTFRLNRAAVVVAVVAAGVVVAVPASAEPSPGGRVLPFGGGASAPRVGYHRPGVTAELTRLRAEQGAEPLVANDLWRGTPSMVGTRSKLTGGVPGWLRQHAGIFGLADPVGSLRSVREQREPTGERHLWFQQHVGGVPVYGSQVGIHLDRTGQYVEFVTNGAEPALDVRSTQATVLAGDALRTARLAMPNGRLVEPAKLYLLPSNPEPNRATPTVLAWQVWLTDLSGGLSNAYFVDARSGRLVYALPKTAHARDRRIYDANKLTELPIVPKRTEGEGATGIDDVDDAYDYLGDTYDFYHSRFGRDSYDGKGGDLRAFVRVRSKKDEPMRNAAFIPDDIDTMVFGEGMTTVDVVAHELTHGVTFNSAGLWYMYQSGALNESFSDIFGEAIENYSKGAHDWLVGGQIPGGALRSMADPTIYGDPAHYRDFESSCSDWGGVHTNSGIQNKAFYLLTQQIGITKAAAIAYRTLTTYLGERARFTDSRVGFIESANKLYGKGSTEAKEAAAAWTAVGVDGAFEQPRQDCACFADESLAGAGVDGLDPQGPGVDAVLAALLHVRDLFSAARTPALAHYEVVYVTYGQRAIELMATDDDLRRRTAHAMQTLEPALRTVGTAAGDSTVVSQAMLDELSGLMNNYAAADVAAGGGGFAERIGQELDRAAFDQMAGKTVNEALAFLDTRVG
;
A
#
# COMPACT_ATOMS: atom_id res chain seq x y z
N MET A 1 -64.88 35.58 -8.75
CA MET A 1 -63.78 35.00 -7.92
C MET A 1 -63.39 36.03 -6.87
N SER A 2 -63.43 35.66 -5.58
CA SER A 2 -63.28 36.59 -4.47
C SER A 2 -61.85 37.13 -4.31
N ALA A 3 -61.69 38.31 -3.70
CA ALA A 3 -60.42 38.99 -3.44
C ALA A 3 -59.35 38.11 -2.75
N ARG A 4 -59.77 37.02 -2.09
CA ARG A 4 -58.87 35.98 -1.53
C ARG A 4 -58.12 35.13 -2.58
N ARG A 5 -58.52 35.14 -3.85
CA ARG A 5 -57.83 34.41 -4.95
C ARG A 5 -56.77 35.25 -5.67
N TRP A 6 -56.96 36.57 -5.77
CA TRP A 6 -55.96 37.46 -6.37
C TRP A 6 -54.77 37.69 -5.44
N SER A 7 -54.99 37.72 -4.12
CA SER A 7 -53.89 37.74 -3.15
C SER A 7 -53.05 36.46 -3.17
N ARG A 8 -53.65 35.30 -3.46
CA ARG A 8 -52.92 34.02 -3.61
C ARG A 8 -52.16 33.90 -4.93
N LEU A 9 -52.69 34.45 -6.04
CA LEU A 9 -52.00 34.47 -7.33
C LEU A 9 -50.86 35.49 -7.37
N GLY A 10 -51.02 36.64 -6.71
CA GLY A 10 -49.93 37.60 -6.49
C GLY A 10 -48.81 37.03 -5.61
N LEU A 11 -49.16 36.27 -4.57
CA LEU A 11 -48.18 35.58 -3.72
C LEU A 11 -47.37 34.53 -4.51
N LEU A 12 -48.05 33.70 -5.32
CA LEU A 12 -47.41 32.63 -6.09
C LEU A 12 -46.56 33.16 -7.25
N ALA A 13 -46.93 34.28 -7.87
CA ALA A 13 -46.12 34.95 -8.88
C ALA A 13 -44.87 35.62 -8.25
N ALA A 14 -45.01 36.19 -7.04
CA ALA A 14 -43.89 36.74 -6.29
C ALA A 14 -42.92 35.65 -5.80
N GLU A 15 -43.42 34.48 -5.39
CA GLU A 15 -42.60 33.32 -5.01
C GLU A 15 -41.86 32.71 -6.21
N ALA A 16 -42.48 32.67 -7.40
CA ALA A 16 -41.85 32.14 -8.62
C ALA A 16 -40.78 33.07 -9.20
N VAL A 17 -41.01 34.40 -9.17
CA VAL A 17 -39.99 35.40 -9.54
C VAL A 17 -38.86 35.40 -8.51
N GLY A 18 -39.18 35.24 -7.22
CA GLY A 18 -38.20 35.09 -6.14
C GLY A 18 -37.29 33.87 -6.32
N ALA A 19 -37.86 32.71 -6.66
CA ALA A 19 -37.09 31.48 -6.88
C ALA A 19 -36.20 31.56 -8.14
N ALA A 20 -36.67 32.21 -9.21
CA ALA A 20 -35.89 32.39 -10.44
C ALA A 20 -34.72 33.37 -10.24
N VAL A 21 -34.93 34.46 -9.49
CA VAL A 21 -33.86 35.41 -9.11
C VAL A 21 -32.87 34.77 -8.15
N LEU A 22 -33.32 33.92 -7.21
CA LEU A 22 -32.44 33.15 -6.34
C LEU A 22 -31.58 32.15 -7.12
N THR A 23 -32.16 31.44 -8.09
CA THR A 23 -31.44 30.41 -8.86
C THR A 23 -30.44 31.05 -9.83
N ALA A 24 -30.81 32.16 -10.48
CA ALA A 24 -29.90 32.94 -11.31
C ALA A 24 -28.79 33.60 -10.47
N GLY A 25 -29.10 34.06 -9.26
CA GLY A 25 -28.14 34.60 -8.30
C GLY A 25 -27.16 33.54 -7.78
N VAL A 26 -27.62 32.32 -7.50
CA VAL A 26 -26.78 31.18 -7.10
C VAL A 26 -25.88 30.72 -8.24
N CYS A 27 -26.38 30.65 -9.48
CA CYS A 27 -25.54 30.33 -10.65
C CYS A 27 -24.52 31.44 -10.96
N TRP A 28 -24.87 32.71 -10.80
CA TRP A 28 -23.92 33.82 -10.98
C TRP A 28 -22.90 33.90 -9.83
N ALA A 29 -23.29 33.57 -8.60
CA ALA A 29 -22.39 33.45 -7.46
C ALA A 29 -21.42 32.27 -7.62
N ILE A 30 -21.86 31.14 -8.18
CA ILE A 30 -20.99 30.00 -8.52
C ILE A 30 -20.02 30.39 -9.66
N LEU A 31 -20.48 31.14 -10.67
CA LEU A 31 -19.61 31.67 -11.74
C LEU A 31 -18.62 32.72 -11.22
N ALA A 32 -18.99 33.53 -10.23
CA ALA A 32 -18.10 34.47 -9.56
C ALA A 32 -17.13 33.77 -8.58
N LEU A 33 -17.56 32.68 -7.93
CA LEU A 33 -16.72 31.80 -7.10
C LEU A 33 -15.64 31.08 -7.94
N LEU A 34 -15.91 30.81 -9.22
CA LEU A 34 -14.93 30.26 -10.17
C LEU A 34 -14.02 31.34 -10.80
N ALA A 35 -14.28 32.63 -10.54
CA ALA A 35 -13.57 33.77 -11.10
C ALA A 35 -13.01 34.72 -10.02
N GLY A 36 -12.05 34.23 -9.21
CA GLY A 36 -10.95 35.00 -8.58
C GLY A 36 -11.25 36.25 -7.73
N GLU A 37 -10.98 36.11 -6.42
CA GLU A 37 -10.57 37.08 -5.37
C GLU A 37 -11.57 37.97 -4.57
N GLN A 38 -11.50 37.75 -3.24
CA GLN A 38 -11.74 38.59 -2.04
C GLN A 38 -13.15 38.96 -1.49
N SER A 39 -13.44 38.34 -0.33
CA SER A 39 -14.28 38.78 0.82
C SER A 39 -15.82 38.93 0.68
N THR A 40 -16.57 37.87 1.01
CA THR A 40 -18.03 37.95 1.31
C THR A 40 -18.51 36.95 2.38
N ALA A 41 -17.66 36.54 3.33
CA ALA A 41 -18.06 35.64 4.42
C ALA A 41 -19.11 36.24 5.40
N GLY A 42 -19.27 37.57 5.44
CA GLY A 42 -20.13 38.25 6.41
C GLY A 42 -21.64 38.30 6.11
N LEU A 43 -22.09 37.95 4.89
CA LEU A 43 -23.50 38.13 4.47
C LEU A 43 -24.31 36.82 4.55
N ILE A 44 -23.68 35.67 4.34
CA ILE A 44 -24.33 34.35 4.32
C ILE A 44 -24.74 33.92 5.74
N GLY A 45 -23.91 34.23 6.75
CA GLY A 45 -24.21 33.94 8.16
C GLY A 45 -25.40 34.72 8.74
N ARG A 46 -25.94 35.75 8.05
CA ARG A 46 -27.06 36.55 8.55
C ARG A 46 -28.43 36.19 7.95
N LEU A 47 -28.49 35.38 6.88
CA LEU A 47 -29.73 35.15 6.11
C LEU A 47 -30.41 33.79 6.33
N LEU A 48 -29.77 32.80 6.97
CA LEU A 48 -30.32 31.43 7.05
C LEU A 48 -30.26 30.83 8.47
N GLY A 49 -30.89 31.50 9.43
CA GLY A 49 -31.21 30.89 10.73
C GLY A 49 -32.29 29.81 10.62
N ALA A 50 -32.04 28.66 11.28
CA ALA A 50 -32.89 27.48 11.51
C ALA A 50 -32.83 26.32 10.47
N ASP A 51 -31.88 25.41 10.75
CA ASP A 51 -31.75 23.96 10.48
C ASP A 51 -32.18 23.34 9.12
N PRO A 52 -31.21 23.10 8.21
CA PRO A 52 -31.36 22.30 6.98
C PRO A 52 -31.24 20.77 7.15
N GLY A 53 -30.84 20.26 8.32
CA GLY A 53 -30.46 18.86 8.51
C GLY A 53 -31.63 17.87 8.44
N GLY A 54 -32.82 18.29 8.86
CA GLY A 54 -34.02 17.44 8.85
C GLY A 54 -34.58 17.11 7.47
N ALA A 55 -34.34 17.96 6.46
CA ALA A 55 -34.88 17.77 5.11
C ALA A 55 -34.02 16.83 4.24
N ALA A 56 -32.70 16.83 4.44
CA ALA A 56 -31.76 15.99 3.70
C ALA A 56 -31.80 14.51 4.16
N ALA A 57 -31.97 14.28 5.47
CA ALA A 57 -32.04 12.94 6.04
C ALA A 57 -33.31 12.16 5.60
N ALA A 58 -34.44 12.84 5.41
CA ALA A 58 -35.70 12.21 4.98
C ALA A 58 -35.68 11.72 3.51
N VAL A 59 -34.87 12.36 2.65
CA VAL A 59 -34.71 11.96 1.24
C VAL A 59 -33.73 10.80 1.10
N ALA A 60 -32.62 10.82 1.84
CA ALA A 60 -31.62 9.74 1.86
C ALA A 60 -32.20 8.40 2.34
N ALA A 61 -33.09 8.42 3.34
CA ALA A 61 -33.76 7.22 3.84
C ALA A 61 -34.72 6.58 2.82
N SER A 62 -35.23 7.34 1.84
CA SER A 62 -36.17 6.84 0.83
C SER A 62 -35.52 6.11 -0.37
N LEU A 63 -34.18 6.16 -0.49
CA LEU A 63 -33.42 5.68 -1.67
C LEU A 63 -32.62 4.39 -1.42
N GLY A 64 -32.75 3.77 -0.24
CA GLY A 64 -32.07 2.53 0.15
C GLY A 64 -32.64 1.24 -0.46
N VAL A 65 -33.57 1.32 -1.41
CA VAL A 65 -34.16 0.14 -2.05
C VAL A 65 -33.36 -0.20 -3.31
N PRO A 66 -32.77 -1.41 -3.43
CA PRO A 66 -32.08 -1.82 -4.64
C PRO A 66 -33.03 -1.88 -5.84
N LEU A 67 -32.54 -1.46 -7.00
CA LEU A 67 -33.23 -1.59 -8.28
C LEU A 67 -32.67 -2.80 -9.02
N ASP A 68 -33.51 -3.83 -9.15
CA ASP A 68 -33.24 -5.00 -9.97
C ASP A 68 -33.63 -4.70 -11.42
N TRP A 69 -32.76 -5.07 -12.37
CA TRP A 69 -33.02 -4.89 -13.79
C TRP A 69 -32.57 -6.09 -14.62
N THR A 70 -33.19 -6.22 -15.79
CA THR A 70 -32.89 -7.26 -16.78
C THR A 70 -32.87 -6.66 -18.18
N VAL A 71 -31.76 -6.77 -18.91
CA VAL A 71 -31.70 -6.39 -20.33
C VAL A 71 -30.93 -7.45 -21.10
N ALA A 72 -31.50 -7.88 -22.23
CA ALA A 72 -30.94 -8.90 -23.11
C ALA A 72 -30.56 -10.23 -22.42
N GLY A 73 -31.30 -10.61 -21.37
CA GLY A 73 -31.09 -11.87 -20.64
C GLY A 73 -30.01 -11.81 -19.56
N VAL A 74 -29.49 -10.62 -19.26
CA VAL A 74 -28.56 -10.40 -18.14
C VAL A 74 -29.31 -9.65 -17.04
N ASP A 75 -29.26 -10.20 -15.84
CA ASP A 75 -29.85 -9.63 -14.63
C ASP A 75 -28.80 -8.90 -13.79
N GLY A 76 -29.18 -7.79 -13.17
CA GLY A 76 -28.30 -7.02 -12.29
C GLY A 76 -29.07 -6.27 -11.21
N ARG A 77 -28.44 -6.08 -10.05
CA ARG A 77 -28.99 -5.35 -8.90
C ARG A 77 -28.18 -4.09 -8.65
N LEU A 78 -28.85 -2.94 -8.59
CA LEU A 78 -28.20 -1.63 -8.57
C LEU A 78 -28.62 -0.83 -7.34
N TYR A 79 -27.65 -0.38 -6.56
CA TYR A 79 -27.86 0.43 -5.36
C TYR A 79 -27.59 1.90 -5.71
N PRO A 80 -28.59 2.80 -5.66
CA PRO A 80 -28.41 4.18 -6.11
C PRO A 80 -27.28 4.95 -5.41
N ILE A 81 -26.91 4.54 -4.20
CA ILE A 81 -25.85 5.15 -3.40
C ILE A 81 -24.44 4.83 -3.92
N THR A 82 -24.22 3.68 -4.57
CA THR A 82 -22.89 3.32 -5.13
C THR A 82 -22.56 4.10 -6.40
N LEU A 83 -23.57 4.59 -7.14
CA LEU A 83 -23.38 5.46 -8.30
C LEU A 83 -22.98 6.89 -7.94
N LEU A 84 -23.44 7.42 -6.80
CA LEU A 84 -23.13 8.78 -6.34
C LEU A 84 -21.73 8.92 -5.73
N LEU A 85 -21.20 7.85 -5.14
CA LEU A 85 -19.91 7.86 -4.44
C LEU A 85 -18.70 7.65 -5.36
N SER A 86 -18.91 7.29 -6.64
CA SER A 86 -17.82 6.99 -7.60
C SER A 86 -17.32 8.20 -8.40
N GLY A 87 -17.88 9.40 -8.21
CA GLY A 87 -17.43 10.64 -8.88
C GLY A 87 -17.51 10.61 -10.42
N SER A 88 -18.18 9.63 -11.02
CA SER A 88 -18.19 9.41 -12.46
C SER A 88 -19.01 10.48 -13.21
N PRO A 89 -18.53 11.07 -14.32
CA PRO A 89 -19.33 11.94 -15.19
C PRO A 89 -20.59 11.26 -15.75
N LEU A 90 -20.61 9.92 -15.81
CA LEU A 90 -21.78 9.11 -16.13
C LEU A 90 -22.87 9.21 -15.05
N ALA A 91 -22.53 9.51 -13.80
CA ALA A 91 -23.48 9.69 -12.71
C ALA A 91 -24.34 10.96 -12.91
N LEU A 92 -23.77 12.04 -13.45
CA LEU A 92 -24.51 13.25 -13.83
C LEU A 92 -25.44 13.00 -15.04
N LEU A 93 -24.98 12.17 -15.98
CA LEU A 93 -25.74 11.75 -17.16
C LEU A 93 -26.93 10.84 -16.82
N ALA A 94 -26.79 10.00 -15.79
CA ALA A 94 -27.86 9.12 -15.31
C ALA A 94 -28.82 9.83 -14.35
N ALA A 95 -28.33 10.76 -13.50
CA ALA A 95 -29.13 11.42 -12.48
C ALA A 95 -30.14 12.44 -13.05
N GLY A 96 -29.78 13.18 -14.10
CA GLY A 96 -30.66 14.20 -14.69
C GLY A 96 -32.01 13.66 -15.19
N PRO A 97 -32.03 12.59 -16.01
CA PRO A 97 -33.26 11.95 -16.46
C PRO A 97 -34.07 11.30 -15.32
N LEU A 98 -33.38 10.73 -14.32
CA LEU A 98 -34.01 10.11 -13.15
C LEU A 98 -34.73 11.14 -12.26
N VAL A 99 -34.11 12.29 -12.01
CA VAL A 99 -34.73 13.41 -11.27
C VAL A 99 -35.90 13.99 -12.06
N GLY A 100 -35.76 14.13 -13.38
CA GLY A 100 -36.86 14.54 -14.27
C GLY A 100 -38.04 13.56 -14.25
N MET A 101 -37.77 12.24 -14.27
CA MET A 101 -38.79 11.20 -14.21
C MET A 101 -39.47 11.11 -12.84
N VAL A 102 -38.76 11.32 -11.74
CA VAL A 102 -39.33 11.37 -10.39
C VAL A 102 -40.23 12.60 -10.22
N VAL A 103 -39.81 13.78 -10.72
CA VAL A 103 -40.62 15.00 -10.68
C VAL A 103 -41.87 14.89 -11.57
N LEU A 104 -41.77 14.24 -12.74
CA LEU A 104 -42.92 13.94 -13.61
C LEU A 104 -43.85 12.87 -13.01
N GLY A 105 -43.30 11.82 -12.41
CA GLY A 105 -44.04 10.73 -11.76
C GLY A 105 -44.85 11.19 -10.54
N VAL A 106 -44.29 12.09 -9.73
CA VAL A 106 -44.97 12.63 -8.53
C VAL A 106 -46.11 13.60 -8.89
N ARG A 107 -46.08 14.25 -10.07
CA ARG A 107 -47.09 15.26 -10.47
C ARG A 107 -48.17 14.78 -11.45
N THR A 108 -48.03 13.61 -12.07
CA THR A 108 -49.07 13.06 -12.96
C THR A 108 -50.37 12.66 -12.24
N ARG A 109 -50.39 12.59 -10.89
CA ARG A 109 -51.64 12.41 -10.12
C ARG A 109 -52.49 13.68 -9.95
N LYS A 110 -52.01 14.88 -10.32
CA LYS A 110 -52.77 16.15 -10.13
C LYS A 110 -52.74 17.14 -11.31
N GLY A 111 -52.22 16.75 -12.47
CA GLY A 111 -52.17 17.59 -13.67
C GLY A 111 -50.94 18.52 -13.68
N LEU A 112 -50.27 18.61 -14.83
CA LEU A 112 -49.03 19.36 -15.00
C LEU A 112 -49.33 20.86 -15.23
N THR A 113 -48.78 21.74 -14.37
CA THR A 113 -48.87 23.20 -14.52
C THR A 113 -47.66 23.74 -15.30
N VAL A 114 -47.74 24.99 -15.77
CA VAL A 114 -46.66 25.72 -16.48
C VAL A 114 -45.32 25.67 -15.71
N ALA A 115 -45.37 25.63 -14.37
CA ALA A 115 -44.20 25.47 -13.52
C ALA A 115 -43.49 24.11 -13.67
N GLY A 116 -44.22 23.04 -13.99
CA GLY A 116 -43.63 21.71 -14.26
C GLY A 116 -42.89 21.66 -15.60
N ALA A 117 -43.37 22.39 -16.60
CA ALA A 117 -42.69 22.50 -17.90
C ALA A 117 -41.38 23.30 -17.80
N ALA A 118 -41.34 24.35 -16.96
CA ALA A 118 -40.13 25.14 -16.73
C ALA A 118 -39.02 24.36 -16.02
N VAL A 119 -39.38 23.49 -15.06
CA VAL A 119 -38.41 22.62 -14.37
C VAL A 119 -37.82 21.56 -15.30
N ALA A 120 -38.65 21.00 -16.19
CA ALA A 120 -38.17 20.08 -17.23
C ALA A 120 -37.23 20.76 -18.24
N ALA A 121 -37.54 22.01 -18.63
CA ALA A 121 -36.67 22.81 -19.51
C ALA A 121 -35.35 23.21 -18.82
N GLY A 122 -35.37 23.47 -17.51
CA GLY A 122 -34.15 23.71 -16.72
C GLY A 122 -33.25 22.49 -16.63
N GLY A 123 -33.83 21.30 -16.41
CA GLY A 123 -33.07 20.04 -16.47
C GLY A 123 -32.47 19.76 -17.85
N TYR A 124 -33.20 20.12 -18.92
CA TYR A 124 -32.72 20.03 -20.30
C TYR A 124 -31.50 20.92 -20.56
N ALA A 125 -31.51 22.18 -20.09
CA ALA A 125 -30.41 23.11 -20.24
C ALA A 125 -29.15 22.66 -19.47
N ILE A 126 -29.31 22.21 -18.22
CA ILE A 126 -28.20 21.73 -17.39
C ILE A 126 -27.52 20.50 -18.02
N THR A 127 -28.32 19.59 -18.58
CA THR A 127 -27.79 18.39 -19.25
C THR A 127 -27.02 18.75 -20.52
N LEU A 128 -27.55 19.67 -21.35
CA LEU A 128 -26.87 20.12 -22.56
C LEU A 128 -25.54 20.86 -22.25
N THR A 129 -25.54 21.70 -21.22
CA THR A 129 -24.34 22.43 -20.78
C THR A 129 -23.28 21.47 -20.23
N GLY A 130 -23.68 20.44 -19.48
CA GLY A 130 -22.78 19.38 -19.04
C GLY A 130 -22.13 18.62 -20.19
N PHE A 131 -22.89 18.33 -21.26
CA PHE A 131 -22.37 17.67 -22.47
C PHE A 131 -21.38 18.54 -23.26
N VAL A 132 -21.62 19.84 -23.38
CA VAL A 132 -20.73 20.77 -24.11
C VAL A 132 -19.40 20.96 -23.35
N VAL A 133 -19.45 21.06 -22.02
CA VAL A 133 -18.26 21.18 -21.17
C VAL A 133 -17.43 19.89 -21.18
N ALA A 134 -18.09 18.72 -21.09
CA ALA A 134 -17.40 17.43 -21.17
C ALA A 134 -16.79 17.18 -22.57
N GLY A 135 -17.49 17.56 -23.64
CA GLY A 135 -16.98 17.46 -25.01
C GLY A 135 -15.76 18.37 -25.28
N GLY A 136 -15.71 19.55 -24.66
CA GLY A 136 -14.55 20.45 -24.72
C GLY A 136 -13.34 19.94 -23.91
N ALA A 137 -13.59 19.31 -22.75
CA ALA A 137 -12.55 18.73 -21.91
C ALA A 137 -11.94 17.44 -22.52
N LEU A 138 -12.75 16.63 -23.20
CA LEU A 138 -12.32 15.37 -23.84
C LEU A 138 -11.64 15.58 -25.21
N ALA A 139 -11.81 16.75 -25.84
CA ALA A 139 -11.14 17.09 -27.10
C ALA A 139 -9.66 17.49 -26.95
N ALA A 140 -9.17 17.61 -25.70
CA ALA A 140 -7.77 17.92 -25.39
C ALA A 140 -6.84 16.68 -25.38
N ASP A 141 -7.40 15.47 -25.55
CA ASP A 141 -6.65 14.21 -25.57
C ASP A 141 -6.57 13.62 -27.00
N PRO A 142 -5.37 13.41 -27.58
CA PRO A 142 -5.21 12.93 -28.95
C PRO A 142 -5.73 11.49 -29.20
N LEU A 143 -6.02 10.72 -28.15
CA LEU A 143 -6.39 9.30 -28.26
C LEU A 143 -7.88 9.04 -28.51
N VAL A 144 -8.75 10.05 -28.44
CA VAL A 144 -10.20 9.85 -28.60
C VAL A 144 -10.63 10.17 -30.04
N HIS A 145 -10.52 9.17 -30.92
CA HIS A 145 -11.04 9.28 -32.29
C HIS A 145 -12.57 9.47 -32.32
N LEU A 146 -13.03 10.25 -33.30
CA LEU A 146 -14.37 10.84 -33.55
C LEU A 146 -15.64 9.98 -33.37
N ALA A 147 -15.56 8.71 -33.00
CA ALA A 147 -16.72 7.82 -32.88
C ALA A 147 -17.48 7.96 -31.55
N ALA A 148 -16.79 8.21 -30.42
CA ALA A 148 -17.43 8.22 -29.10
C ALA A 148 -18.40 9.39 -28.85
N PRO A 149 -18.07 10.65 -29.24
CA PRO A 149 -18.99 11.77 -29.05
C PRO A 149 -20.23 11.67 -29.96
N ALA A 150 -20.07 11.18 -31.18
CA ALA A 150 -21.16 11.01 -32.14
C ALA A 150 -22.17 9.93 -31.71
N LEU A 151 -21.69 8.81 -31.13
CA LEU A 151 -22.53 7.74 -30.59
C LEU A 151 -23.30 8.18 -29.33
N LEU A 152 -22.70 9.00 -28.47
CA LEU A 152 -23.36 9.57 -27.28
C LEU A 152 -24.48 10.55 -27.65
N VAL A 153 -24.24 11.41 -28.65
CA VAL A 153 -25.26 12.35 -29.16
C VAL A 153 -26.39 11.60 -29.88
N ALA A 154 -26.08 10.57 -30.67
CA ALA A 154 -27.09 9.73 -31.31
C ALA A 154 -27.94 8.95 -30.28
N GLY A 155 -27.32 8.39 -29.25
CA GLY A 155 -28.01 7.71 -28.15
C GLY A 155 -28.98 8.63 -27.40
N ALA A 156 -28.53 9.84 -27.05
CA ALA A 156 -29.35 10.84 -26.37
C ALA A 156 -30.54 11.32 -27.22
N ALA A 157 -30.34 11.56 -28.53
CA ALA A 157 -31.40 11.94 -29.44
C ALA A 157 -32.50 10.86 -29.55
N THR A 158 -32.10 9.58 -29.53
CA THR A 158 -33.01 8.43 -29.65
C THR A 158 -33.85 8.23 -28.39
N VAL A 159 -33.25 8.40 -27.20
CA VAL A 159 -33.95 8.33 -25.91
C VAL A 159 -34.97 9.45 -25.79
N TRP A 160 -34.63 10.68 -26.19
CA TRP A 160 -35.54 11.82 -26.08
C TRP A 160 -36.64 11.86 -27.14
N ALA A 161 -36.38 11.37 -28.35
CA ALA A 161 -37.44 11.13 -29.35
C ALA A 161 -38.48 10.13 -28.81
N SER A 162 -38.03 9.09 -28.09
CA SER A 162 -38.90 8.08 -27.48
C SER A 162 -39.76 8.66 -26.35
N VAL A 163 -39.18 9.50 -25.49
CA VAL A 163 -39.91 10.22 -24.42
C VAL A 163 -40.92 11.23 -24.98
N GLY A 164 -40.57 11.94 -26.06
CA GLY A 164 -41.48 12.87 -26.75
C GLY A 164 -42.68 12.17 -27.41
N ILE A 165 -42.46 11.01 -28.02
CA ILE A 165 -43.53 10.17 -28.60
C ILE A 165 -44.46 9.63 -27.50
N LEU A 166 -43.89 9.24 -26.35
CA LEU A 166 -44.67 8.76 -25.21
C LEU A 166 -45.54 9.88 -24.62
N ALA A 167 -44.97 11.07 -24.40
CA ALA A 167 -45.72 12.24 -23.94
C ALA A 167 -46.83 12.68 -24.93
N ALA A 168 -46.57 12.60 -26.23
CA ALA A 168 -47.57 12.92 -27.26
C ALA A 168 -48.78 11.96 -27.23
N ARG A 169 -48.54 10.67 -26.99
CA ARG A 169 -49.60 9.64 -26.83
C ARG A 169 -50.43 9.86 -25.56
N THR A 170 -49.80 10.25 -24.45
CA THR A 170 -50.47 10.41 -23.16
C THR A 170 -51.35 11.67 -23.09
N PHE A 171 -51.00 12.74 -23.82
CA PHE A 171 -51.67 14.04 -23.72
C PHE A 171 -52.49 14.47 -24.96
N ARG A 172 -52.65 13.60 -25.98
CA ARG A 172 -53.39 13.88 -27.23
C ARG A 172 -53.00 15.22 -27.88
N LEU A 173 -51.72 15.58 -27.84
CA LEU A 173 -51.22 16.77 -28.49
C LEU A 173 -51.20 16.58 -30.02
N ASN A 174 -51.43 17.67 -30.75
CA ASN A 174 -51.60 17.63 -32.19
C ASN A 174 -50.29 17.14 -32.87
N ARG A 175 -50.38 16.04 -33.62
CA ARG A 175 -49.22 15.26 -34.13
C ARG A 175 -48.22 16.09 -34.94
N ALA A 176 -48.66 17.20 -35.54
CA ALA A 176 -47.80 18.10 -36.31
C ALA A 176 -46.77 18.86 -35.46
N ALA A 177 -47.07 19.20 -34.20
CA ALA A 177 -46.15 19.98 -33.36
C ALA A 177 -44.96 19.14 -32.84
N VAL A 178 -45.16 17.82 -32.70
CA VAL A 178 -44.13 16.90 -32.19
C VAL A 178 -43.15 16.50 -33.30
N VAL A 179 -43.61 16.39 -34.55
CA VAL A 179 -42.73 16.10 -35.70
C VAL A 179 -41.79 17.27 -35.99
N VAL A 180 -42.22 18.52 -35.82
CA VAL A 180 -41.35 19.70 -36.01
C VAL A 180 -40.23 19.77 -34.98
N ALA A 181 -40.48 19.36 -33.72
CA ALA A 181 -39.45 19.33 -32.68
C ALA A 181 -38.42 18.21 -32.89
N VAL A 182 -38.83 17.06 -33.42
CA VAL A 182 -37.93 15.93 -33.70
C VAL A 182 -37.08 16.18 -34.97
N VAL A 183 -37.65 16.84 -35.98
CA VAL A 183 -36.90 17.20 -37.20
C VAL A 183 -35.88 18.30 -36.94
N ALA A 184 -36.12 19.22 -36.00
CA ALA A 184 -35.16 20.26 -35.61
C ALA A 184 -33.88 19.68 -34.94
N ALA A 185 -33.97 18.52 -34.29
CA ALA A 185 -32.80 17.83 -33.72
C ALA A 185 -32.01 17.02 -34.78
N GLY A 186 -32.61 16.71 -35.93
CA GLY A 186 -31.97 15.94 -37.01
C GLY A 186 -31.10 16.75 -37.98
N VAL A 187 -31.09 18.09 -37.87
CA VAL A 187 -30.46 18.97 -38.88
C VAL A 187 -29.00 19.36 -38.53
N VAL A 188 -28.47 18.96 -37.38
CA VAL A 188 -27.04 19.20 -37.05
C VAL A 188 -26.12 18.07 -37.56
N VAL A 189 -26.68 16.98 -38.09
CA VAL A 189 -25.92 15.89 -38.74
C VAL A 189 -25.95 16.09 -40.25
N ALA A 190 -25.26 17.11 -40.76
CA ALA A 190 -25.01 17.24 -42.19
C ALA A 190 -23.75 18.09 -42.50
N VAL A 191 -22.64 17.38 -42.77
CA VAL A 191 -21.57 17.68 -43.74
C VAL A 191 -20.44 18.66 -43.30
N PRO A 192 -19.15 18.40 -43.64
CA PRO A 192 -18.57 17.28 -44.42
C PRO A 192 -17.55 16.44 -43.61
N ALA A 193 -17.70 15.12 -43.52
CA ALA A 193 -17.19 14.14 -44.50
C ALA A 193 -16.63 14.73 -45.82
N SER A 194 -15.37 15.17 -45.82
CA SER A 194 -14.57 15.25 -47.05
C SER A 194 -13.07 15.28 -46.72
N ALA A 195 -12.45 14.11 -46.64
CA ALA A 195 -11.06 13.89 -47.03
C ALA A 195 -10.86 12.38 -47.20
N GLU A 196 -11.19 11.88 -48.40
CA GLU A 196 -10.72 10.57 -48.85
C GLU A 196 -9.19 10.58 -49.02
N PRO A 197 -8.54 9.42 -48.91
CA PRO A 197 -7.09 9.28 -48.82
C PRO A 197 -6.44 9.48 -50.19
N SER A 198 -5.34 10.21 -50.23
CA SER A 198 -4.48 10.25 -51.42
C SER A 198 -3.84 8.87 -51.65
N PRO A 199 -4.08 8.21 -52.79
CA PRO A 199 -3.48 6.91 -53.10
C PRO A 199 -2.08 7.13 -53.66
N GLY A 200 -1.05 6.84 -52.86
CA GLY A 200 0.33 6.96 -53.30
C GLY A 200 1.33 6.99 -52.16
N GLY A 201 1.54 5.86 -51.49
CA GLY A 201 2.56 5.72 -50.46
C GLY A 201 2.79 4.26 -50.12
N ARG A 202 3.81 3.68 -50.74
CA ARG A 202 4.23 2.28 -50.66
C ARG A 202 4.17 1.67 -49.25
N VAL A 203 3.65 0.44 -49.20
CA VAL A 203 3.88 -0.55 -48.16
C VAL A 203 5.40 -0.76 -47.98
N LEU A 204 5.91 -0.55 -46.77
CA LEU A 204 7.21 -1.03 -46.31
C LEU A 204 7.09 -1.61 -44.88
N PRO A 205 7.91 -2.62 -44.54
CA PRO A 205 7.59 -3.68 -43.59
C PRO A 205 7.89 -3.30 -42.13
N PHE A 206 7.35 -4.12 -41.22
CA PHE A 206 7.70 -4.23 -39.79
C PHE A 206 9.12 -3.73 -39.45
N GLY A 207 9.20 -2.63 -38.70
CA GLY A 207 10.46 -2.16 -38.12
C GLY A 207 10.33 -0.81 -37.40
N GLY A 208 10.62 -0.80 -36.10
CA GLY A 208 11.10 0.38 -35.38
C GLY A 208 10.04 1.31 -34.76
N GLY A 209 9.21 0.81 -33.84
CA GLY A 209 8.52 1.67 -32.88
C GLY A 209 9.49 2.16 -31.81
N ALA A 210 9.64 3.47 -31.67
CA ALA A 210 10.49 4.12 -30.69
C ALA A 210 10.18 3.62 -29.27
N SER A 211 11.25 3.21 -28.58
CA SER A 211 11.26 2.90 -27.16
C SER A 211 10.68 4.06 -26.35
N ALA A 212 9.79 3.75 -25.40
CA ALA A 212 9.58 4.58 -24.21
C ALA A 212 10.95 5.03 -23.67
N PRO A 213 11.08 6.23 -23.06
CA PRO A 213 12.34 6.60 -22.44
C PRO A 213 12.70 5.52 -21.42
N ARG A 214 13.74 4.73 -21.70
CA ARG A 214 14.32 3.80 -20.74
C ARG A 214 14.71 4.64 -19.54
N VAL A 215 14.14 4.37 -18.36
CA VAL A 215 14.66 4.91 -17.11
C VAL A 215 16.08 4.37 -16.98
N GLY A 216 17.06 5.18 -17.38
CA GLY A 216 18.46 4.80 -17.37
C GLY A 216 18.93 4.63 -15.93
N TYR A 217 19.90 3.74 -15.72
CA TYR A 217 20.63 3.71 -14.45
C TYR A 217 21.24 5.09 -14.20
N HIS A 218 21.03 5.62 -13.00
CA HIS A 218 21.59 6.91 -12.62
C HIS A 218 23.09 6.82 -12.28
N ARG A 219 23.62 5.60 -12.09
CA ARG A 219 25.07 5.39 -11.89
C ARG A 219 25.81 5.39 -13.23
N PRO A 220 26.86 6.19 -13.37
CA PRO A 220 27.70 6.19 -14.58
C PRO A 220 28.26 4.80 -14.87
N GLY A 221 28.24 4.40 -16.14
CA GLY A 221 28.88 3.18 -16.63
C GLY A 221 28.00 1.92 -16.66
N VAL A 222 26.90 1.86 -15.91
CA VAL A 222 26.03 0.65 -15.88
C VAL A 222 25.43 0.36 -17.25
N THR A 223 24.84 1.37 -17.92
CA THR A 223 24.24 1.22 -19.25
C THR A 223 25.26 0.79 -20.30
N ALA A 224 26.49 1.32 -20.24
CA ALA A 224 27.58 0.93 -21.13
C ALA A 224 27.99 -0.53 -20.88
N GLU A 225 27.99 -0.96 -19.61
CA GLU A 225 28.38 -2.31 -19.23
C GLU A 225 27.34 -3.37 -19.66
N LEU A 226 26.04 -3.08 -19.52
CA LEU A 226 25.00 -3.97 -20.06
C LEU A 226 25.05 -4.05 -21.59
N THR A 227 25.40 -2.95 -22.25
CA THR A 227 25.62 -2.94 -23.71
C THR A 227 26.81 -3.83 -24.08
N ARG A 228 27.88 -3.83 -23.28
CA ARG A 228 29.03 -4.71 -23.45
C ARG A 228 28.65 -6.18 -23.28
N LEU A 229 27.97 -6.54 -22.19
CA LEU A 229 27.50 -7.91 -21.96
C LEU A 229 26.60 -8.40 -23.10
N ARG A 230 25.70 -7.54 -23.60
CA ARG A 230 24.89 -7.84 -24.79
C ARG A 230 25.76 -8.16 -26.00
N ALA A 231 26.81 -7.38 -26.25
CA ALA A 231 27.73 -7.60 -27.37
C ALA A 231 28.54 -8.90 -27.19
N GLU A 232 28.96 -9.22 -25.98
CA GLU A 232 29.73 -10.43 -25.66
C GLU A 232 28.93 -11.72 -25.88
N GLN A 233 27.65 -11.73 -25.50
CA GLN A 233 26.81 -12.93 -25.56
C GLN A 233 25.86 -12.98 -26.78
N GLY A 234 25.80 -11.91 -27.58
CA GLY A 234 24.93 -11.80 -28.77
C GLY A 234 23.42 -11.73 -28.46
N ALA A 235 23.04 -11.55 -27.20
CA ALA A 235 21.65 -11.49 -26.74
C ALA A 235 21.54 -10.50 -25.57
N GLU A 236 20.34 -9.98 -25.29
CA GLU A 236 20.13 -9.11 -24.13
C GLU A 236 20.39 -9.87 -22.81
N PRO A 237 21.15 -9.31 -21.86
CA PRO A 237 21.27 -9.89 -20.53
C PRO A 237 19.93 -9.81 -19.82
N LEU A 238 19.65 -10.81 -18.98
CA LEU A 238 18.52 -10.73 -18.07
C LEU A 238 18.94 -9.85 -16.90
N VAL A 239 18.18 -8.81 -16.60
CA VAL A 239 18.58 -7.84 -15.58
C VAL A 239 17.42 -7.53 -14.65
N ALA A 240 17.68 -7.59 -13.34
CA ALA A 240 16.82 -7.01 -12.32
C ALA A 240 17.43 -5.67 -11.88
N ASN A 241 16.62 -4.61 -11.85
CA ASN A 241 17.09 -3.25 -11.60
C ASN A 241 16.93 -2.88 -10.13
N ASP A 242 18.03 -2.43 -9.50
CA ASP A 242 17.95 -1.69 -8.25
C ASP A 242 18.08 -0.20 -8.55
N LEU A 243 16.95 0.47 -8.72
CA LEU A 243 16.90 1.91 -8.99
C LEU A 243 17.33 2.76 -7.79
N TRP A 244 17.36 2.20 -6.57
CA TRP A 244 17.80 2.90 -5.36
C TRP A 244 19.33 2.95 -5.29
N ARG A 245 20.00 1.82 -5.57
CA ARG A 245 21.46 1.77 -5.69
C ARG A 245 21.96 2.32 -7.03
N GLY A 246 21.09 2.30 -8.03
CA GLY A 246 21.36 2.71 -9.40
C GLY A 246 22.19 1.69 -10.18
N THR A 247 22.23 0.44 -9.72
CA THR A 247 22.93 -0.69 -10.32
C THR A 247 21.96 -1.85 -10.51
N PRO A 248 22.24 -2.83 -11.39
CA PRO A 248 21.46 -4.06 -11.39
C PRO A 248 21.68 -4.84 -10.10
N SER A 249 20.61 -5.32 -9.46
CA SER A 249 20.69 -6.25 -8.32
C SER A 249 20.99 -7.67 -8.79
N MET A 250 20.59 -8.01 -10.02
CA MET A 250 20.88 -9.30 -10.65
C MET A 250 21.17 -9.14 -12.13
N VAL A 251 22.11 -9.94 -12.62
CA VAL A 251 22.43 -10.03 -14.04
C VAL A 251 22.61 -11.49 -14.45
N GLY A 252 21.65 -12.02 -15.20
CA GLY A 252 21.80 -13.25 -15.97
C GLY A 252 22.56 -12.99 -17.27
N THR A 253 23.69 -13.65 -17.46
CA THR A 253 24.58 -13.42 -18.59
C THR A 253 25.24 -14.72 -19.07
N ARG A 254 25.96 -14.68 -20.19
CA ARG A 254 26.90 -15.74 -20.59
C ARG A 254 28.21 -15.08 -21.00
N SER A 255 28.87 -14.46 -20.02
CA SER A 255 30.15 -13.77 -20.23
C SER A 255 31.32 -14.72 -19.93
N LYS A 256 32.34 -14.70 -20.79
CA LYS A 256 33.51 -15.57 -20.65
C LYS A 256 34.41 -15.04 -19.53
N LEU A 257 34.90 -15.94 -18.68
CA LEU A 257 35.76 -15.60 -17.55
C LEU A 257 37.21 -15.31 -18.01
N THR A 258 37.43 -14.12 -18.56
CA THR A 258 38.74 -13.62 -19.02
C THR A 258 39.60 -13.12 -17.86
N GLY A 259 40.80 -13.68 -17.70
CA GLY A 259 41.72 -13.31 -16.61
C GLY A 259 41.28 -13.81 -15.23
N GLY A 260 40.44 -14.85 -15.18
CA GLY A 260 39.85 -15.36 -13.94
C GLY A 260 38.85 -14.38 -13.33
N VAL A 261 38.37 -14.69 -12.12
CA VAL A 261 37.34 -13.89 -11.44
C VAL A 261 37.80 -12.44 -11.16
N PRO A 262 39.03 -12.18 -10.70
CA PRO A 262 39.49 -10.80 -10.54
C PRO A 262 39.59 -10.03 -11.85
N GLY A 263 39.97 -10.69 -12.95
CA GLY A 263 39.98 -10.10 -14.29
C GLY A 263 38.57 -9.71 -14.73
N TRP A 264 37.62 -10.63 -14.56
CA TRP A 264 36.21 -10.45 -14.89
C TRP A 264 35.56 -9.33 -14.06
N LEU A 265 35.73 -9.32 -12.74
CA LEU A 265 35.21 -8.26 -11.86
C LEU A 265 35.70 -6.87 -12.28
N ARG A 266 36.97 -6.75 -12.69
CA ARG A 266 37.53 -5.48 -13.17
C ARG A 266 36.97 -5.08 -14.54
N GLN A 267 36.82 -6.04 -15.45
CA GLN A 267 36.25 -5.80 -16.78
C GLN A 267 34.79 -5.33 -16.70
N HIS A 268 34.03 -5.86 -15.75
CA HIS A 268 32.60 -5.65 -15.59
C HIS A 268 32.26 -4.79 -14.36
N ALA A 269 33.16 -3.90 -13.95
CA ALA A 269 33.02 -3.09 -12.74
C ALA A 269 31.73 -2.24 -12.70
N GLY A 270 31.26 -1.83 -13.89
CA GLY A 270 30.03 -1.04 -14.04
C GLY A 270 28.78 -1.73 -13.49
N ILE A 271 28.73 -3.06 -13.42
CA ILE A 271 27.59 -3.81 -12.86
C ILE A 271 27.45 -3.54 -11.36
N PHE A 272 28.56 -3.39 -10.65
CA PHE A 272 28.59 -3.27 -9.19
C PHE A 272 28.49 -1.82 -8.70
N GLY A 273 28.69 -0.85 -9.60
CA GLY A 273 28.82 0.56 -9.24
C GLY A 273 30.02 0.87 -8.33
N LEU A 274 30.97 -0.05 -8.23
CA LEU A 274 32.21 0.10 -7.45
C LEU A 274 33.34 0.57 -8.36
N ALA A 275 34.09 1.58 -7.92
CA ALA A 275 35.26 2.08 -8.66
C ALA A 275 36.39 1.02 -8.75
N ASP A 276 36.58 0.23 -7.70
CA ASP A 276 37.52 -0.89 -7.66
C ASP A 276 36.87 -2.11 -6.99
N PRO A 277 36.12 -2.95 -7.74
CA PRO A 277 35.50 -4.15 -7.20
C PRO A 277 36.54 -5.17 -6.73
N VAL A 278 37.73 -5.23 -7.34
CA VAL A 278 38.76 -6.21 -6.94
C VAL A 278 39.38 -5.85 -5.59
N GLY A 279 39.62 -4.56 -5.33
CA GLY A 279 40.09 -4.10 -4.02
C GLY A 279 39.01 -4.13 -2.93
N SER A 280 37.74 -3.96 -3.32
CA SER A 280 36.62 -3.84 -2.39
C SER A 280 35.95 -5.18 -2.06
N LEU A 281 36.06 -6.20 -2.90
CA LEU A 281 35.41 -7.50 -2.72
C LEU A 281 36.41 -8.57 -2.28
N ARG A 282 36.14 -9.21 -1.14
CA ARG A 282 36.95 -10.33 -0.62
C ARG A 282 36.16 -11.62 -0.67
N SER A 283 36.75 -12.69 -1.18
CA SER A 283 36.07 -14.00 -1.24
C SER A 283 35.79 -14.51 0.18
N VAL A 284 34.57 -14.99 0.41
CA VAL A 284 34.10 -15.50 1.72
C VAL A 284 33.52 -16.90 1.66
N ARG A 285 33.00 -17.33 0.51
CA ARG A 285 32.45 -18.67 0.34
C ARG A 285 32.58 -19.14 -1.12
N GLU A 286 32.93 -20.40 -1.29
CA GLU A 286 32.82 -21.12 -2.56
C GLU A 286 31.97 -22.36 -2.34
N GLN A 287 30.91 -22.50 -3.14
CA GLN A 287 30.08 -23.70 -3.19
C GLN A 287 30.22 -24.34 -4.56
N ARG A 288 30.31 -25.67 -4.60
CA ARG A 288 30.31 -26.45 -5.82
C ARG A 288 29.09 -27.37 -5.82
N GLU A 289 28.31 -27.28 -6.87
CA GLU A 289 27.17 -28.18 -7.07
C GLU A 289 27.65 -29.56 -7.56
N PRO A 290 26.96 -30.66 -7.23
CA PRO A 290 27.27 -31.99 -7.76
C PRO A 290 27.30 -32.04 -9.30
N THR A 291 26.53 -31.15 -9.95
CA THR A 291 26.47 -30.99 -11.40
C THR A 291 27.65 -30.23 -12.00
N GLY A 292 28.53 -29.65 -11.17
CA GLY A 292 29.82 -29.07 -11.57
C GLY A 292 29.89 -27.54 -11.50
N GLU A 293 28.76 -26.85 -11.42
CA GLU A 293 28.67 -25.39 -11.26
C GLU A 293 29.40 -24.92 -9.99
N ARG A 294 29.90 -23.67 -10.03
CA ARG A 294 30.57 -23.06 -8.88
C ARG A 294 29.92 -21.73 -8.55
N HIS A 295 29.72 -21.48 -7.26
CA HIS A 295 29.13 -20.26 -6.74
C HIS A 295 30.13 -19.59 -5.81
N LEU A 296 30.66 -18.45 -6.24
CA LEU A 296 31.69 -17.69 -5.55
C LEU A 296 31.06 -16.46 -4.91
N TRP A 297 31.09 -16.38 -3.59
CA TRP A 297 30.56 -15.27 -2.83
C TRP A 297 31.68 -14.38 -2.32
N PHE A 298 31.50 -13.08 -2.51
CA PHE A 298 32.41 -12.03 -2.09
C PHE A 298 31.72 -11.08 -1.15
N GLN A 299 32.41 -10.67 -0.10
CA GLN A 299 31.98 -9.67 0.86
C GLN A 299 32.59 -8.32 0.53
N GLN A 300 31.78 -7.28 0.38
CA GLN A 300 32.26 -5.91 0.23
C GLN A 300 32.95 -5.44 1.51
N HIS A 301 34.06 -4.71 1.35
CA HIS A 301 34.83 -4.07 2.41
C HIS A 301 35.12 -2.62 2.06
N VAL A 302 35.14 -1.74 3.07
CA VAL A 302 35.63 -0.36 2.95
C VAL A 302 36.64 -0.12 4.08
N GLY A 303 37.83 0.37 3.73
CA GLY A 303 38.91 0.61 4.70
C GLY A 303 39.28 -0.63 5.53
N GLY A 304 39.12 -1.83 4.97
CA GLY A 304 39.40 -3.10 5.64
C GLY A 304 38.26 -3.66 6.50
N VAL A 305 37.16 -2.91 6.67
CA VAL A 305 35.98 -3.35 7.45
C VAL A 305 34.91 -3.91 6.50
N PRO A 306 34.34 -5.10 6.78
CA PRO A 306 33.27 -5.67 5.96
C PRO A 306 31.97 -4.85 6.08
N VAL A 307 31.26 -4.69 4.97
CA VAL A 307 29.94 -4.03 4.91
C VAL A 307 28.85 -5.07 5.11
N TYR A 308 28.09 -4.97 6.20
CA TYR A 308 27.06 -5.92 6.57
C TYR A 308 25.98 -6.04 5.46
N GLY A 309 25.58 -7.26 5.11
CA GLY A 309 24.58 -7.52 4.08
C GLY A 309 25.06 -7.31 2.62
N SER A 310 26.23 -6.72 2.39
CA SER A 310 26.70 -6.38 1.04
C SER A 310 27.57 -7.48 0.41
N GLN A 311 26.93 -8.54 -0.07
CA GLN A 311 27.60 -9.64 -0.77
C GLN A 311 27.37 -9.63 -2.28
N VAL A 312 28.39 -10.03 -3.03
CA VAL A 312 28.34 -10.25 -4.48
C VAL A 312 28.55 -11.73 -4.75
N GLY A 313 27.61 -12.35 -5.46
CA GLY A 313 27.69 -13.72 -5.94
C GLY A 313 28.09 -13.76 -7.41
N ILE A 314 29.14 -14.51 -7.74
CA ILE A 314 29.54 -14.83 -9.12
C ILE A 314 29.27 -16.32 -9.33
N HIS A 315 28.31 -16.62 -10.20
CA HIS A 315 27.87 -17.99 -10.46
C HIS A 315 28.44 -18.44 -11.80
N LEU A 316 29.31 -19.45 -11.74
CA LEU A 316 29.97 -20.02 -12.90
C LEU A 316 29.24 -21.26 -13.39
N ASP A 317 29.29 -21.45 -14.71
CA ASP A 317 28.81 -22.66 -15.36
C ASP A 317 29.59 -23.92 -14.93
N ARG A 318 29.13 -25.08 -15.39
CA ARG A 318 29.75 -26.38 -15.08
C ARG A 318 31.20 -26.50 -15.55
N THR A 319 31.58 -25.76 -16.59
CA THR A 319 32.96 -25.72 -17.09
C THR A 319 33.86 -24.80 -16.27
N GLY A 320 33.27 -23.89 -15.48
CA GLY A 320 33.97 -22.84 -14.77
C GLY A 320 34.54 -21.75 -15.69
N GLN A 321 34.19 -21.75 -16.99
CA GLN A 321 34.73 -20.83 -17.98
C GLN A 321 33.80 -19.63 -18.25
N TYR A 322 32.53 -19.70 -17.83
CA TYR A 322 31.55 -18.66 -18.06
C TYR A 322 30.89 -18.22 -16.76
N VAL A 323 30.67 -16.92 -16.61
CA VAL A 323 29.74 -16.35 -15.64
C VAL A 323 28.34 -16.45 -16.22
N GLU A 324 27.47 -17.20 -15.56
CA GLU A 324 26.06 -17.38 -15.96
C GLU A 324 25.13 -16.43 -15.23
N PHE A 325 25.51 -16.04 -14.01
CA PHE A 325 24.68 -15.17 -13.18
C PHE A 325 25.54 -14.36 -12.22
N VAL A 326 25.07 -13.14 -11.93
CA VAL A 326 25.62 -12.26 -10.91
C VAL A 326 24.50 -11.87 -9.94
N THR A 327 24.70 -12.15 -8.67
CA THR A 327 23.92 -11.56 -7.58
C THR A 327 24.70 -10.36 -7.05
N ASN A 328 24.14 -9.17 -7.12
CA ASN A 328 24.83 -7.93 -6.77
C ASN A 328 24.18 -7.24 -5.57
N GLY A 329 24.69 -7.56 -4.38
CA GLY A 329 24.39 -6.86 -3.14
C GLY A 329 25.38 -5.73 -2.82
N ALA A 330 26.26 -5.32 -3.74
CA ALA A 330 27.20 -4.23 -3.47
C ALA A 330 26.47 -2.90 -3.21
N GLU A 331 27.03 -2.10 -2.30
CA GLU A 331 26.59 -0.75 -1.97
C GLU A 331 27.56 0.26 -2.60
N PRO A 332 27.18 0.91 -3.72
CA PRO A 332 28.12 1.68 -4.54
C PRO A 332 28.48 3.07 -3.98
N ALA A 333 27.65 3.64 -3.10
CA ALA A 333 27.96 4.91 -2.44
C ALA A 333 27.59 4.84 -0.97
N LEU A 334 28.55 4.47 -0.14
CA LEU A 334 28.40 4.48 1.31
C LEU A 334 28.90 5.83 1.87
N ASP A 335 28.12 6.49 2.71
CA ASP A 335 28.58 7.58 3.57
C ASP A 335 29.24 6.98 4.82
N VAL A 336 30.53 6.68 4.70
CA VAL A 336 31.34 6.11 5.78
C VAL A 336 32.09 7.22 6.51
N ARG A 337 31.60 7.57 7.70
CA ARG A 337 32.25 8.59 8.55
C ARG A 337 33.60 8.17 9.12
N SER A 338 33.77 6.88 9.44
CA SER A 338 35.01 6.30 9.99
C SER A 338 34.98 4.78 9.88
N THR A 339 36.15 4.16 9.74
CA THR A 339 36.36 2.71 9.87
C THR A 339 37.11 2.34 11.16
N GLN A 340 37.38 3.32 12.02
CA GLN A 340 38.04 3.14 13.32
C GLN A 340 37.01 3.19 14.45
N ALA A 341 36.97 2.13 15.25
CA ALA A 341 36.14 2.04 16.44
C ALA A 341 36.77 2.83 17.60
N THR A 342 35.97 3.65 18.28
CA THR A 342 36.37 4.32 19.55
C THR A 342 35.83 3.59 20.78
N VAL A 343 34.78 2.78 20.61
CA VAL A 343 34.25 1.87 21.63
C VAL A 343 34.90 0.51 21.47
N LEU A 344 35.39 -0.05 22.58
CA LEU A 344 36.04 -1.36 22.58
C LEU A 344 35.00 -2.50 22.46
N ALA A 345 35.39 -3.61 21.84
CA ALA A 345 34.55 -4.80 21.71
C ALA A 345 34.00 -5.32 23.06
N GLY A 346 34.79 -5.19 24.14
CA GLY A 346 34.35 -5.56 25.50
C GLY A 346 33.27 -4.64 26.07
N ASP A 347 33.25 -3.37 25.66
CA ASP A 347 32.22 -2.41 26.06
C ASP A 347 30.94 -2.66 25.26
N ALA A 348 31.07 -2.93 23.96
CA ALA A 348 29.97 -3.38 23.13
C ALA A 348 29.32 -4.67 23.65
N LEU A 349 30.12 -5.63 24.14
CA LEU A 349 29.61 -6.82 24.80
C LEU A 349 28.80 -6.50 26.06
N ARG A 350 29.26 -5.53 26.88
CA ARG A 350 28.50 -5.10 28.06
C ARG A 350 27.18 -4.45 27.65
N THR A 351 27.18 -3.61 26.61
CA THR A 351 25.95 -3.05 26.04
C THR A 351 25.00 -4.14 25.54
N ALA A 352 25.49 -5.11 24.77
CA ALA A 352 24.68 -6.22 24.26
C ALA A 352 24.09 -7.07 25.40
N ARG A 353 24.82 -7.25 26.50
CA ARG A 353 24.31 -7.94 27.71
C ARG A 353 23.27 -7.14 28.48
N LEU A 354 23.07 -5.85 28.23
CA LEU A 354 21.89 -5.16 28.75
C LEU A 354 20.61 -5.72 28.11
N ALA A 355 20.70 -6.13 26.84
CA ALA A 355 19.60 -6.77 26.12
C ALA A 355 19.50 -8.29 26.40
N MET A 356 20.62 -8.95 26.73
CA MET A 356 20.63 -10.35 27.16
C MET A 356 21.53 -10.53 28.40
N PRO A 357 21.02 -10.26 29.61
CA PRO A 357 21.81 -10.24 30.85
C PRO A 357 22.60 -11.52 31.14
N ASN A 358 22.01 -12.67 30.79
CA ASN A 358 22.61 -13.99 30.99
C ASN A 358 23.21 -14.58 29.70
N GLY A 359 23.41 -13.75 28.68
CA GLY A 359 23.90 -14.16 27.37
C GLY A 359 25.36 -14.61 27.39
N ARG A 360 25.59 -15.86 26.99
CA ARG A 360 26.89 -16.41 26.64
C ARG A 360 27.29 -15.92 25.26
N LEU A 361 28.48 -15.34 25.15
CA LEU A 361 29.04 -14.95 23.87
C LEU A 361 29.31 -16.19 23.01
N VAL A 362 28.72 -16.24 21.83
CA VAL A 362 28.84 -17.35 20.87
C VAL A 362 30.19 -17.29 20.16
N GLU A 363 30.61 -16.10 19.75
CA GLU A 363 31.89 -15.86 19.09
C GLU A 363 32.43 -14.45 19.41
N PRO A 364 33.73 -14.18 19.24
CA PRO A 364 34.30 -12.85 19.43
C PRO A 364 33.55 -11.79 18.61
N ALA A 365 33.31 -10.61 19.20
CA ALA A 365 32.60 -9.53 18.52
C ALA A 365 33.34 -9.11 17.23
N LYS A 366 32.57 -8.88 16.16
CA LYS A 366 33.08 -8.56 14.83
C LYS A 366 32.68 -7.14 14.44
N LEU A 367 33.58 -6.42 13.79
CA LEU A 367 33.32 -5.05 13.36
C LEU A 367 32.76 -5.03 11.93
N TYR A 368 31.68 -4.29 11.72
CA TYR A 368 31.01 -4.13 10.44
C TYR A 368 30.68 -2.66 10.14
N LEU A 369 30.58 -2.34 8.86
CA LEU A 369 29.86 -1.16 8.39
C LEU A 369 28.42 -1.57 8.10
N LEU A 370 27.46 -0.99 8.81
CA LEU A 370 26.04 -1.26 8.69
C LEU A 370 25.38 -0.13 7.87
N PRO A 371 25.10 -0.34 6.58
CA PRO A 371 24.42 0.65 5.73
C PRO A 371 22.93 0.74 6.10
N SER A 372 22.37 1.94 6.02
CA SER A 372 20.92 2.14 6.00
C SER A 372 20.35 1.86 4.61
N ASN A 373 19.10 2.24 4.38
CA ASN A 373 18.48 2.05 3.06
C ASN A 373 19.09 3.02 2.05
N PRO A 374 19.46 2.53 0.84
CA PRO A 374 19.97 3.40 -0.21
C PRO A 374 18.87 4.32 -0.75
N GLU A 375 19.22 5.58 -1.02
CA GLU A 375 18.36 6.57 -1.70
C GLU A 375 18.93 6.88 -3.09
N PRO A 376 18.09 7.16 -4.11
CA PRO A 376 18.58 7.43 -5.45
C PRO A 376 19.43 8.71 -5.45
N ASN A 377 20.58 8.68 -6.11
CA ASN A 377 21.53 9.79 -6.20
C ASN A 377 22.10 10.32 -4.87
N ARG A 378 21.99 9.55 -3.78
CA ARG A 378 22.58 9.90 -2.49
C ARG A 378 23.56 8.82 -2.01
N ALA A 379 24.46 9.21 -1.13
CA ALA A 379 25.31 8.26 -0.43
C ALA A 379 24.49 7.65 0.73
N THR A 380 24.52 6.33 0.86
CA THR A 380 23.84 5.54 1.89
C THR A 380 24.49 5.80 3.25
N PRO A 381 23.78 6.43 4.21
CA PRO A 381 24.27 6.58 5.57
C PRO A 381 24.75 5.24 6.14
N THR A 382 25.95 5.21 6.72
CA THR A 382 26.57 3.96 7.17
C THR A 382 27.15 4.09 8.57
N VAL A 383 26.74 3.21 9.47
CA VAL A 383 27.20 3.17 10.86
C VAL A 383 28.29 2.13 11.02
N LEU A 384 29.38 2.46 11.69
CA LEU A 384 30.37 1.47 12.11
C LEU A 384 29.86 0.80 13.40
N ALA A 385 29.69 -0.52 13.40
CA ALA A 385 29.08 -1.25 14.52
C ALA A 385 29.80 -2.57 14.84
N TRP A 386 29.85 -2.92 16.12
CA TRP A 386 30.23 -4.24 16.63
C TRP A 386 29.02 -5.17 16.58
N GLN A 387 29.11 -6.28 15.84
CA GLN A 387 28.21 -7.42 15.99
C GLN A 387 28.67 -8.27 17.18
N VAL A 388 27.80 -8.43 18.18
CA VAL A 388 27.99 -9.25 19.37
C VAL A 388 26.94 -10.34 19.36
N TRP A 389 27.36 -11.58 19.15
CA TRP A 389 26.44 -12.72 19.11
C TRP A 389 26.33 -13.38 20.48
N LEU A 390 25.19 -13.23 21.14
CA LEU A 390 24.88 -13.85 22.42
C LEU A 390 23.85 -14.95 22.27
N THR A 391 23.98 -16.00 23.08
CA THR A 391 22.96 -17.03 23.27
C THR A 391 22.70 -17.21 24.76
N ASP A 392 21.47 -17.49 25.15
CA ASP A 392 21.14 -17.79 26.52
C ASP A 392 21.68 -19.16 26.96
N LEU A 393 21.48 -19.51 28.24
CA LEU A 393 21.98 -20.76 28.80
C LEU A 393 21.22 -21.99 28.29
N SER A 394 19.97 -21.82 27.83
CA SER A 394 19.17 -22.90 27.27
C SER A 394 19.50 -23.18 25.80
N GLY A 395 20.12 -22.22 25.09
CA GLY A 395 20.31 -22.27 23.64
C GLY A 395 19.03 -22.00 22.85
N GLY A 396 17.92 -21.67 23.52
CA GLY A 396 16.63 -21.33 22.91
C GLY A 396 16.52 -19.87 22.47
N LEU A 397 17.37 -18.98 23.00
CA LEU A 397 17.49 -17.59 22.56
C LEU A 397 18.92 -17.34 22.07
N SER A 398 19.05 -16.85 20.85
CA SER A 398 20.35 -16.59 20.21
C SER A 398 20.20 -15.36 19.31
N ASN A 399 20.97 -14.30 19.57
CA ASN A 399 20.86 -13.00 18.89
C ASN A 399 22.23 -12.40 18.57
N ALA A 400 22.36 -11.78 17.41
CA ALA A 400 23.48 -10.94 17.01
C ALA A 400 23.11 -9.45 17.19
N TYR A 401 23.64 -8.83 18.23
CA TYR A 401 23.43 -7.43 18.59
C TYR A 401 24.47 -6.52 17.91
N PHE A 402 24.04 -5.49 17.19
CA PHE A 402 24.91 -4.48 16.58
C PHE A 402 24.99 -3.26 17.47
N VAL A 403 26.18 -2.98 17.99
CA VAL A 403 26.45 -1.83 18.86
C VAL A 403 27.31 -0.83 18.12
N ASP A 404 26.88 0.41 18.01
CA ASP A 404 27.63 1.50 17.37
C ASP A 404 29.03 1.56 17.98
N ALA A 405 30.04 1.38 17.14
CA ALA A 405 31.44 1.28 17.53
C ALA A 405 32.06 2.64 17.89
N ARG A 406 31.28 3.73 17.85
CA ARG A 406 31.67 5.07 18.25
C ARG A 406 30.91 5.58 19.47
N SER A 407 29.59 5.36 19.51
CA SER A 407 28.73 5.83 20.60
C SER A 407 28.45 4.77 21.67
N GLY A 408 28.61 3.48 21.34
CA GLY A 408 28.38 2.37 22.26
C GLY A 408 26.89 2.04 22.46
N ARG A 409 26.01 2.67 21.65
CA ARG A 409 24.56 2.43 21.67
C ARG A 409 24.22 1.20 20.84
N LEU A 410 23.25 0.42 21.31
CA LEU A 410 22.66 -0.63 20.48
C LEU A 410 21.95 0.02 19.28
N VAL A 411 22.23 -0.49 18.09
CA VAL A 411 21.72 -0.01 16.80
C VAL A 411 20.67 -0.96 16.25
N TYR A 412 20.91 -2.26 16.37
CA TYR A 412 20.09 -3.30 15.75
C TYR A 412 20.33 -4.67 16.42
N ALA A 413 19.43 -5.63 16.27
CA ALA A 413 19.62 -7.00 16.72
C ALA A 413 19.04 -7.99 15.68
N LEU A 414 19.68 -9.14 15.53
CA LEU A 414 19.27 -10.18 14.57
C LEU A 414 19.17 -11.56 15.24
N PRO A 415 18.03 -12.26 15.18
CA PRO A 415 17.89 -13.61 15.74
C PRO A 415 18.71 -14.68 15.00
N LYS A 416 19.11 -15.74 15.74
CA LYS A 416 20.12 -16.76 15.37
C LYS A 416 19.88 -18.18 15.98
N THR A 417 18.67 -18.56 16.37
CA THR A 417 18.38 -19.90 16.97
C THR A 417 18.38 -21.04 15.90
N ALA A 418 18.56 -22.32 16.30
CA ALA A 418 18.61 -23.55 15.45
C ALA A 418 18.46 -24.86 16.28
N HIS A 419 17.56 -25.82 15.96
CA HIS A 419 17.39 -27.16 16.59
C HIS A 419 17.05 -28.30 15.59
N ALA A 420 16.29 -29.36 15.90
CA ALA A 420 15.77 -30.38 14.96
C ALA A 420 14.25 -30.58 15.24
N ARG A 421 13.44 -31.17 14.33
CA ARG A 421 11.95 -31.26 14.46
C ARG A 421 11.48 -31.52 15.91
N ASP A 422 11.00 -30.46 16.56
CA ASP A 422 10.50 -30.47 17.94
C ASP A 422 9.23 -29.63 17.99
N ARG A 423 8.06 -30.28 18.05
CA ARG A 423 6.76 -29.62 18.15
C ARG A 423 6.30 -29.48 19.59
N ARG A 424 5.80 -28.29 19.95
CA ARG A 424 5.18 -28.03 21.26
C ARG A 424 3.92 -27.20 21.08
N ILE A 425 2.76 -27.81 21.33
CA ILE A 425 1.45 -27.19 21.16
C ILE A 425 0.86 -26.88 22.52
N TYR A 426 0.46 -25.62 22.71
CA TYR A 426 -0.10 -25.08 23.93
C TYR A 426 -1.58 -24.77 23.71
N ASP A 427 -2.39 -25.07 24.70
CA ASP A 427 -3.81 -24.79 24.68
C ASP A 427 -4.10 -23.51 25.46
N ALA A 428 -4.51 -22.45 24.75
CA ALA A 428 -4.71 -21.13 25.35
C ALA A 428 -6.13 -20.91 25.91
N ASN A 429 -7.02 -21.89 25.77
CA ASN A 429 -8.42 -21.74 26.13
C ASN A 429 -8.58 -21.52 27.65
N LYS A 430 -8.90 -20.27 28.05
CA LYS A 430 -9.09 -19.86 29.45
C LYS A 430 -7.87 -20.17 30.33
N LEU A 431 -6.67 -19.94 29.80
CA LEU A 431 -5.42 -20.03 30.57
C LEU A 431 -5.53 -19.26 31.89
N THR A 432 -5.50 -20.01 32.99
CA THR A 432 -5.56 -19.48 34.36
C THR A 432 -4.40 -19.97 35.24
N GLU A 433 -3.56 -20.86 34.70
CA GLU A 433 -2.47 -21.50 35.44
C GLU A 433 -1.09 -21.11 34.89
N LEU A 434 -0.16 -20.83 35.80
CA LEU A 434 1.26 -20.62 35.52
C LEU A 434 2.09 -21.64 36.35
N PRO A 435 3.14 -22.25 35.78
CA PRO A 435 3.66 -22.06 34.42
C PRO A 435 2.81 -22.76 33.34
N ILE A 436 2.77 -22.18 32.14
CA ILE A 436 2.08 -22.77 30.99
C ILE A 436 2.90 -23.97 30.50
N VAL A 437 2.28 -25.15 30.50
CA VAL A 437 2.86 -26.40 29.97
C VAL A 437 2.23 -26.77 28.63
N PRO A 438 3.00 -27.32 27.68
CA PRO A 438 2.46 -27.76 26.40
C PRO A 438 1.43 -28.88 26.63
N LYS A 439 0.36 -28.83 25.84
CA LYS A 439 -0.71 -29.83 25.84
C LYS A 439 -0.34 -31.07 25.03
N ARG A 440 0.50 -30.89 24.00
CA ARG A 440 1.07 -31.95 23.18
C ARG A 440 2.49 -31.59 22.76
N THR A 441 3.41 -32.54 22.91
CA THR A 441 4.83 -32.41 22.52
C THR A 441 5.25 -33.51 21.55
N GLU A 442 6.43 -33.36 20.96
CA GLU A 442 6.96 -34.31 19.98
C GLU A 442 6.94 -35.75 20.50
N GLY A 443 6.32 -36.64 19.71
CA GLY A 443 6.17 -38.06 20.01
C GLY A 443 4.94 -38.42 20.85
N GLU A 444 4.19 -37.44 21.36
CA GLU A 444 2.96 -37.69 22.12
C GLU A 444 1.75 -37.97 21.21
N GLY A 445 0.87 -38.86 21.68
CA GLY A 445 -0.39 -39.18 21.02
C GLY A 445 -1.40 -38.03 21.04
N ALA A 446 -2.48 -38.18 20.26
CA ALA A 446 -3.55 -37.21 20.18
C ALA A 446 -4.18 -36.92 21.56
N THR A 447 -4.55 -35.66 21.77
CA THR A 447 -5.07 -35.14 23.04
C THR A 447 -6.59 -35.20 23.13
N GLY A 448 -7.28 -35.36 22.00
CA GLY A 448 -8.74 -35.29 21.90
C GLY A 448 -9.26 -33.86 21.87
N ILE A 449 -8.38 -32.88 21.61
CA ILE A 449 -8.73 -31.47 21.41
C ILE A 449 -8.35 -31.16 19.96
N ASP A 450 -9.35 -31.05 19.09
CA ASP A 450 -9.16 -30.93 17.63
C ASP A 450 -8.11 -29.86 17.26
N ASP A 451 -8.24 -28.62 17.76
CA ASP A 451 -7.26 -27.57 17.44
C ASP A 451 -5.81 -27.90 17.87
N VAL A 452 -5.62 -28.62 18.99
CA VAL A 452 -4.28 -29.02 19.46
C VAL A 452 -3.72 -30.11 18.55
N ASP A 453 -4.59 -31.05 18.16
CA ASP A 453 -4.20 -32.21 17.37
C ASP A 453 -3.95 -31.83 15.90
N ASP A 454 -4.80 -31.01 15.32
CA ASP A 454 -4.67 -30.43 13.99
C ASP A 454 -3.39 -29.58 13.87
N ALA A 455 -3.14 -28.66 14.81
CA ALA A 455 -1.90 -27.87 14.80
C ALA A 455 -0.66 -28.76 14.89
N TYR A 456 -0.67 -29.79 15.74
CA TYR A 456 0.44 -30.73 15.86
C TYR A 456 0.71 -31.49 14.56
N ASP A 457 -0.35 -32.04 13.96
CA ASP A 457 -0.26 -32.89 12.77
C ASP A 457 0.11 -32.05 11.53
N TYR A 458 -0.55 -30.91 11.30
CA TYR A 458 -0.28 -30.05 10.13
C TYR A 458 1.05 -29.31 10.19
N LEU A 459 1.56 -28.92 11.38
CA LEU A 459 2.95 -28.47 11.50
C LEU A 459 3.93 -29.57 11.14
N GLY A 460 3.55 -30.80 11.43
CA GLY A 460 4.31 -31.98 11.03
C GLY A 460 4.38 -32.15 9.51
N ASP A 461 3.23 -32.12 8.85
CA ASP A 461 3.14 -32.24 7.39
C ASP A 461 3.88 -31.11 6.68
N THR A 462 3.77 -29.88 7.22
CA THR A 462 4.48 -28.70 6.74
C THR A 462 6.00 -28.87 6.84
N TYR A 463 6.51 -29.33 8.00
CA TYR A 463 7.93 -29.66 8.16
C TYR A 463 8.35 -30.75 7.16
N ASP A 464 7.59 -31.83 7.05
CA ASP A 464 7.91 -32.97 6.18
C ASP A 464 7.88 -32.59 4.70
N PHE A 465 7.01 -31.68 4.30
CA PHE A 465 7.00 -31.10 2.96
C PHE A 465 8.31 -30.35 2.69
N TYR A 466 8.69 -29.38 3.52
CA TYR A 466 9.91 -28.61 3.35
C TYR A 466 11.17 -29.48 3.38
N HIS A 467 11.23 -30.43 4.31
CA HIS A 467 12.34 -31.34 4.46
C HIS A 467 12.44 -32.32 3.27
N SER A 468 11.34 -32.98 2.90
CA SER A 468 11.36 -34.00 1.83
C SER A 468 11.47 -33.41 0.42
N ARG A 469 10.90 -32.23 0.17
CA ARG A 469 10.93 -31.59 -1.16
C ARG A 469 12.17 -30.77 -1.39
N PHE A 470 12.70 -30.13 -0.35
CA PHE A 470 13.75 -29.12 -0.49
C PHE A 470 14.97 -29.34 0.39
N GLY A 471 14.97 -30.36 1.26
CA GLY A 471 16.04 -30.59 2.22
C GLY A 471 16.16 -29.50 3.28
N ARG A 472 15.09 -28.71 3.49
CA ARG A 472 15.08 -27.64 4.49
C ARG A 472 14.68 -28.21 5.84
N ASP A 473 15.55 -28.06 6.83
CA ASP A 473 15.30 -28.46 8.21
C ASP A 473 14.53 -27.33 8.93
N SER A 474 13.21 -27.47 9.09
CA SER A 474 12.29 -26.47 9.70
C SER A 474 12.24 -25.09 9.01
N TYR A 475 11.54 -24.14 9.63
CA TYR A 475 11.32 -22.81 9.08
C TYR A 475 12.59 -21.97 8.98
N ASP A 476 13.64 -22.26 9.75
CA ASP A 476 14.93 -21.54 9.75
C ASP A 476 16.03 -22.22 8.92
N GLY A 477 15.75 -23.42 8.40
CA GLY A 477 16.72 -24.26 7.69
C GLY A 477 17.77 -24.88 8.62
N LYS A 478 17.56 -24.81 9.92
CA LYS A 478 18.45 -25.30 10.98
C LYS A 478 17.66 -25.97 12.10
N GLY A 479 16.46 -26.45 11.80
CA GLY A 479 15.56 -27.23 12.63
C GLY A 479 14.91 -26.52 13.82
N GLY A 480 14.67 -25.21 13.74
CA GLY A 480 14.00 -24.46 14.80
C GLY A 480 12.69 -25.09 15.31
N ASP A 481 12.42 -24.94 16.62
CA ASP A 481 11.26 -25.49 17.33
C ASP A 481 9.94 -25.01 16.72
N LEU A 482 8.99 -25.94 16.55
CA LEU A 482 7.65 -25.66 16.04
C LEU A 482 6.69 -25.45 17.22
N ARG A 483 6.54 -24.20 17.67
CA ARG A 483 5.68 -23.83 18.80
C ARG A 483 4.37 -23.24 18.33
N ALA A 484 3.25 -23.68 18.89
CA ALA A 484 1.95 -23.09 18.61
C ALA A 484 1.07 -22.93 19.85
N PHE A 485 0.40 -21.78 20.00
CA PHE A 485 -0.72 -21.61 20.92
C PHE A 485 -2.03 -21.69 20.14
N VAL A 486 -2.93 -22.57 20.56
CA VAL A 486 -4.22 -22.76 19.89
C VAL A 486 -5.38 -22.32 20.79
N ARG A 487 -6.56 -22.08 20.22
CA ARG A 487 -7.76 -21.62 20.95
C ARG A 487 -7.56 -20.32 21.69
N VAL A 488 -6.77 -19.42 21.09
CA VAL A 488 -6.54 -18.08 21.63
C VAL A 488 -7.83 -17.28 21.60
N ARG A 489 -8.08 -16.54 22.68
CA ARG A 489 -9.30 -15.74 22.88
C ARG A 489 -8.94 -14.25 22.94
N SER A 490 -9.88 -13.40 22.55
CA SER A 490 -9.76 -11.94 22.60
C SER A 490 -9.81 -11.43 24.05
N LYS A 491 -9.49 -10.15 24.26
CA LYS A 491 -9.63 -9.48 25.58
C LYS A 491 -11.06 -9.52 26.14
N LYS A 492 -12.07 -9.79 25.31
CA LYS A 492 -13.47 -9.92 25.70
C LYS A 492 -13.90 -11.38 25.92
N ASP A 493 -12.95 -12.32 25.96
CA ASP A 493 -13.18 -13.77 26.10
C ASP A 493 -13.95 -14.41 24.92
N GLU A 494 -13.89 -13.77 23.74
CA GLU A 494 -14.46 -14.31 22.50
C GLU A 494 -13.39 -15.07 21.71
N PRO A 495 -13.73 -16.13 20.96
CA PRO A 495 -12.78 -16.78 20.07
C PRO A 495 -12.09 -15.78 19.13
N MET A 496 -10.76 -15.78 19.12
CA MET A 496 -10.02 -14.99 18.14
C MET A 496 -10.30 -15.57 16.75
N ARG A 497 -10.70 -14.73 15.78
CA ARG A 497 -10.87 -15.14 14.38
C ARG A 497 -9.66 -14.72 13.57
N ASN A 498 -8.49 -15.20 13.99
CA ASN A 498 -7.24 -14.92 13.30
C ASN A 498 -6.21 -16.03 13.58
N ALA A 499 -5.18 -16.07 12.75
CA ALA A 499 -3.94 -16.78 13.02
C ALA A 499 -2.77 -15.82 12.77
N ALA A 500 -1.61 -16.10 13.37
CA ALA A 500 -0.42 -15.31 13.13
C ALA A 500 0.85 -16.10 13.48
N PHE A 501 1.88 -15.96 12.65
CA PHE A 501 3.27 -16.16 13.03
C PHE A 501 3.80 -14.91 13.70
N ILE A 502 4.25 -15.03 14.95
CA ILE A 502 4.85 -13.91 15.69
C ILE A 502 6.38 -14.07 15.61
N PRO A 503 7.08 -13.28 14.77
CA PRO A 503 8.54 -13.21 14.83
C PRO A 503 8.98 -12.58 16.17
N ASP A 504 10.14 -13.01 16.70
CA ASP A 504 10.76 -12.67 18.01
C ASP A 504 10.59 -13.73 19.13
N ASP A 505 11.30 -13.55 20.27
CA ASP A 505 11.53 -14.33 21.53
C ASP A 505 11.03 -15.78 21.69
N ILE A 506 9.96 -16.20 21.02
CA ILE A 506 9.41 -17.55 21.04
C ILE A 506 9.15 -18.17 19.65
N ASP A 507 9.37 -17.49 18.51
CA ASP A 507 9.13 -18.02 17.14
C ASP A 507 7.86 -18.90 17.09
N THR A 508 6.72 -18.31 17.46
CA THR A 508 5.52 -19.04 17.82
C THR A 508 4.35 -18.67 16.95
N MET A 509 3.61 -19.70 16.55
CA MET A 509 2.35 -19.55 15.84
C MET A 509 1.20 -19.46 16.82
N VAL A 510 0.22 -18.63 16.50
CA VAL A 510 -0.94 -18.40 17.36
C VAL A 510 -2.18 -18.59 16.52
N PHE A 511 -3.09 -19.44 16.99
CA PHE A 511 -4.33 -19.79 16.30
C PHE A 511 -5.52 -19.54 17.21
N GLY A 512 -6.53 -18.88 16.66
CA GLY A 512 -7.87 -18.86 17.22
C GLY A 512 -8.50 -20.25 17.29
N GLU A 513 -9.63 -20.35 17.99
CA GLU A 513 -10.44 -21.58 18.03
C GLU A 513 -11.01 -21.87 16.63
N GLY A 514 -10.76 -23.08 16.10
CA GLY A 514 -11.16 -23.51 14.77
C GLY A 514 -10.30 -22.97 13.62
N MET A 515 -9.18 -22.29 13.89
CA MET A 515 -8.32 -21.70 12.86
C MET A 515 -7.19 -22.63 12.39
N THR A 516 -7.08 -23.84 12.93
CA THR A 516 -5.98 -24.79 12.65
C THR A 516 -6.27 -25.67 11.43
N THR A 517 -6.54 -25.06 10.27
CA THR A 517 -6.65 -25.82 9.01
C THR A 517 -5.28 -26.01 8.37
N VAL A 518 -5.11 -27.03 7.53
CA VAL A 518 -3.78 -27.40 7.00
C VAL A 518 -3.09 -26.26 6.24
N ASP A 519 -3.84 -25.54 5.42
CA ASP A 519 -3.38 -24.41 4.63
C ASP A 519 -3.04 -23.20 5.50
N VAL A 520 -3.84 -22.90 6.53
CA VAL A 520 -3.59 -21.82 7.50
C VAL A 520 -2.36 -22.14 8.36
N VAL A 521 -2.25 -23.36 8.88
CA VAL A 521 -1.06 -23.77 9.66
C VAL A 521 0.21 -23.72 8.82
N ALA A 522 0.13 -24.17 7.56
CA ALA A 522 1.24 -24.09 6.61
C ALA A 522 1.57 -22.64 6.21
N HIS A 523 0.56 -21.79 6.04
CA HIS A 523 0.69 -20.35 5.76
C HIS A 523 1.48 -19.69 6.90
N GLU A 524 1.08 -19.90 8.15
CA GLU A 524 1.79 -19.31 9.30
C GLU A 524 3.24 -19.78 9.40
N LEU A 525 3.52 -21.08 9.23
CA LEU A 525 4.91 -21.54 9.28
C LEU A 525 5.74 -21.00 8.11
N THR A 526 5.11 -20.73 6.97
CA THR A 526 5.77 -20.18 5.78
C THR A 526 6.22 -18.74 5.99
N HIS A 527 5.54 -17.94 6.82
CA HIS A 527 6.09 -16.64 7.23
C HIS A 527 7.46 -16.80 7.89
N GLY A 528 7.66 -17.83 8.73
CA GLY A 528 8.95 -18.18 9.31
C GLY A 528 10.00 -18.56 8.26
N VAL A 529 9.60 -19.26 7.19
CA VAL A 529 10.48 -19.58 6.04
C VAL A 529 10.87 -18.32 5.28
N THR A 530 9.92 -17.43 4.99
CA THR A 530 10.14 -16.15 4.35
C THR A 530 11.10 -15.28 5.16
N PHE A 531 10.87 -15.19 6.47
CA PHE A 531 11.74 -14.45 7.40
C PHE A 531 13.17 -14.98 7.40
N ASN A 532 13.36 -16.30 7.43
CA ASN A 532 14.68 -16.95 7.43
C ASN A 532 15.25 -17.24 6.03
N SER A 533 14.77 -16.53 5.00
CA SER A 533 15.29 -16.63 3.65
C SER A 533 15.38 -15.26 2.97
N ALA A 534 14.33 -14.83 2.27
CA ALA A 534 14.29 -13.52 1.59
C ALA A 534 14.17 -12.35 2.57
N GLY A 535 13.63 -12.56 3.78
CA GLY A 535 13.39 -11.51 4.77
C GLY A 535 12.42 -10.43 4.29
N LEU A 536 11.40 -10.81 3.51
CA LEU A 536 10.49 -9.86 2.87
C LEU A 536 9.80 -8.96 3.91
N TRP A 537 9.99 -7.65 3.76
CA TRP A 537 9.34 -6.65 4.59
C TRP A 537 7.83 -6.79 4.52
N TYR A 538 7.17 -6.82 5.67
CA TYR A 538 5.72 -7.00 5.78
C TYR A 538 4.97 -5.70 5.51
N MET A 539 5.21 -5.10 4.34
CA MET A 539 4.49 -3.92 3.87
C MET A 539 4.51 -3.79 2.35
N TYR A 540 3.50 -3.14 1.78
CA TYR A 540 3.37 -2.87 0.34
C TYR A 540 3.58 -4.14 -0.51
N GLN A 541 4.29 -4.03 -1.64
CA GLN A 541 4.55 -5.17 -2.53
C GLN A 541 5.40 -6.26 -1.87
N SER A 542 6.39 -5.93 -1.05
CA SER A 542 7.18 -6.96 -0.36
C SER A 542 6.34 -7.72 0.66
N GLY A 543 5.39 -7.04 1.31
CA GLY A 543 4.45 -7.67 2.23
C GLY A 543 3.40 -8.49 1.49
N ALA A 544 2.90 -7.99 0.36
CA ALA A 544 2.02 -8.75 -0.51
C ALA A 544 2.68 -10.00 -1.11
N LEU A 545 3.99 -9.93 -1.38
CA LEU A 545 4.79 -11.11 -1.72
C LEU A 545 4.92 -12.05 -0.51
N ASN A 546 5.16 -11.52 0.68
CA ASN A 546 5.26 -12.32 1.92
C ASN A 546 3.97 -13.13 2.14
N GLU A 547 2.82 -12.46 2.12
CA GLU A 547 1.48 -13.08 2.15
C GLU A 547 1.28 -14.10 1.04
N SER A 548 1.59 -13.73 -0.21
CA SER A 548 1.39 -14.62 -1.34
C SER A 548 2.27 -15.87 -1.29
N PHE A 549 3.52 -15.78 -0.82
CA PHE A 549 4.35 -16.96 -0.63
C PHE A 549 3.77 -17.88 0.46
N SER A 550 3.22 -17.31 1.54
CA SER A 550 2.52 -18.09 2.57
C SER A 550 1.28 -18.80 2.02
N ASP A 551 0.47 -18.14 1.19
CA ASP A 551 -0.68 -18.76 0.49
C ASP A 551 -0.22 -19.88 -0.48
N ILE A 552 0.81 -19.61 -1.30
CA ILE A 552 1.37 -20.57 -2.25
C ILE A 552 1.79 -21.87 -1.58
N PHE A 553 2.52 -21.77 -0.46
CA PHE A 553 2.97 -22.95 0.25
C PHE A 553 1.87 -23.57 1.09
N GLY A 554 0.90 -22.79 1.59
CA GLY A 554 -0.34 -23.28 2.16
C GLY A 554 -1.04 -24.29 1.25
N GLU A 555 -1.33 -23.90 0.01
CA GLU A 555 -1.98 -24.78 -0.98
C GLU A 555 -1.08 -25.94 -1.43
N ALA A 556 0.22 -25.70 -1.60
CA ALA A 556 1.16 -26.76 -1.99
C ALA A 556 1.27 -27.85 -0.91
N ILE A 557 1.19 -27.46 0.36
CA ILE A 557 1.24 -28.34 1.51
C ILE A 557 -0.11 -29.01 1.75
N GLU A 558 -1.23 -28.31 1.56
CA GLU A 558 -2.54 -28.95 1.57
C GLU A 558 -2.59 -30.08 0.53
N ASN A 559 -2.12 -29.81 -0.69
CA ASN A 559 -2.02 -30.84 -1.72
C ASN A 559 -1.09 -32.00 -1.33
N TYR A 560 0.00 -31.72 -0.62
CA TYR A 560 0.93 -32.75 -0.13
C TYR A 560 0.31 -33.61 0.97
N SER A 561 -0.35 -32.98 1.94
CA SER A 561 -0.95 -33.62 3.11
C SER A 561 -2.21 -34.42 2.75
N LYS A 562 -3.14 -33.80 2.02
CA LYS A 562 -4.46 -34.38 1.71
C LYS A 562 -4.55 -35.02 0.32
N GLY A 563 -3.55 -34.82 -0.53
CA GLY A 563 -3.56 -35.29 -1.93
C GLY A 563 -4.40 -34.44 -2.87
N ALA A 564 -4.98 -33.34 -2.39
CA ALA A 564 -5.74 -32.36 -3.14
C ALA A 564 -5.66 -30.99 -2.45
N HIS A 565 -5.95 -29.92 -3.18
CA HIS A 565 -6.03 -28.54 -2.74
C HIS A 565 -7.22 -27.87 -3.44
N ASP A 566 -7.78 -26.81 -2.86
CA ASP A 566 -9.00 -26.18 -3.36
C ASP A 566 -8.80 -24.75 -3.89
N TRP A 567 -7.57 -24.20 -3.78
CA TRP A 567 -7.22 -22.83 -4.15
C TRP A 567 -7.94 -21.77 -3.31
N LEU A 568 -8.43 -22.15 -2.14
CA LEU A 568 -9.13 -21.30 -1.18
C LEU A 568 -8.33 -21.22 0.12
N VAL A 569 -7.80 -20.03 0.39
CA VAL A 569 -7.07 -19.80 1.63
C VAL A 569 -8.05 -19.67 2.79
N GLY A 570 -7.93 -20.57 3.76
CA GLY A 570 -8.83 -20.70 4.89
C GLY A 570 -10.17 -21.33 4.52
N GLY A 571 -10.27 -22.14 3.46
CA GLY A 571 -11.55 -22.69 2.99
C GLY A 571 -12.37 -23.44 4.06
N GLN A 572 -11.68 -24.00 5.06
CA GLN A 572 -12.24 -24.85 6.11
C GLN A 572 -12.42 -24.13 7.46
N ILE A 573 -12.07 -22.84 7.58
CA ILE A 573 -12.18 -22.10 8.84
C ILE A 573 -13.63 -21.65 9.13
N PRO A 574 -13.96 -21.29 10.39
CA PRO A 574 -15.23 -20.70 10.76
C PRO A 574 -15.53 -19.37 10.04
N GLY A 575 -16.37 -19.43 9.00
CA GLY A 575 -16.74 -18.27 8.17
C GLY A 575 -16.51 -18.49 6.68
N GLY A 576 -15.84 -19.58 6.30
CA GLY A 576 -15.46 -19.88 4.92
C GLY A 576 -14.15 -19.22 4.52
N ALA A 577 -13.73 -19.44 3.27
CA ALA A 577 -12.46 -18.95 2.75
C ALA A 577 -12.33 -17.42 2.85
N LEU A 578 -11.10 -16.97 3.11
CA LEU A 578 -10.73 -15.57 3.17
C LEU A 578 -10.29 -15.04 1.81
N ARG A 579 -9.61 -15.87 1.02
CA ARG A 579 -9.07 -15.52 -0.30
C ARG A 579 -9.25 -16.67 -1.27
N SER A 580 -9.18 -16.37 -2.56
CA SER A 580 -9.06 -17.37 -3.62
C SER A 580 -7.84 -17.07 -4.46
N MET A 581 -6.95 -18.05 -4.59
CA MET A 581 -5.81 -17.92 -5.50
C MET A 581 -6.23 -18.11 -6.96
N ALA A 582 -7.28 -18.91 -7.20
CA ALA A 582 -7.82 -19.14 -8.53
C ALA A 582 -8.60 -17.93 -9.06
N ASP A 583 -9.37 -17.24 -8.22
CA ASP A 583 -10.06 -16.01 -8.59
C ASP A 583 -10.10 -15.01 -7.41
N PRO A 584 -9.02 -14.21 -7.22
CA PRO A 584 -8.93 -13.24 -6.12
C PRO A 584 -10.12 -12.28 -6.04
N THR A 585 -10.74 -11.97 -7.20
CA THR A 585 -11.79 -10.95 -7.28
C THR A 585 -13.07 -11.32 -6.54
N ILE A 586 -13.31 -12.61 -6.25
CA ILE A 586 -14.50 -13.05 -5.52
C ILE A 586 -14.49 -12.61 -4.05
N TYR A 587 -13.31 -12.32 -3.51
CA TYR A 587 -13.11 -11.78 -2.16
C TYR A 587 -12.69 -10.30 -2.17
N GLY A 588 -12.69 -9.66 -3.35
CA GLY A 588 -12.36 -8.24 -3.51
C GLY A 588 -10.86 -7.96 -3.75
N ASP A 589 -10.03 -9.00 -3.81
CA ASP A 589 -8.59 -8.85 -4.06
C ASP A 589 -8.29 -8.67 -5.56
N PRO A 590 -7.29 -7.85 -5.93
CA PRO A 590 -6.85 -7.71 -7.31
C PRO A 590 -6.24 -9.00 -7.86
N ALA A 591 -6.72 -9.44 -9.03
CA ALA A 591 -6.15 -10.55 -9.79
C ALA A 591 -5.12 -10.08 -10.85
N HIS A 592 -4.96 -8.77 -11.03
CA HIS A 592 -4.12 -8.17 -12.06
C HIS A 592 -3.49 -6.86 -11.54
N TYR A 593 -2.25 -6.58 -11.92
CA TYR A 593 -1.45 -5.47 -11.41
C TYR A 593 -2.03 -4.08 -11.67
N ARG A 594 -2.73 -3.89 -12.79
CA ARG A 594 -3.48 -2.65 -13.07
C ARG A 594 -4.50 -2.28 -11.99
N ASP A 595 -4.99 -3.27 -11.25
CA ASP A 595 -6.02 -3.14 -10.22
C ASP A 595 -5.37 -3.09 -8.83
N PHE A 596 -4.04 -2.90 -8.76
CA PHE A 596 -3.28 -2.79 -7.50
C PHE A 596 -3.87 -1.72 -6.59
N GLU A 597 -4.12 -2.08 -5.34
CA GLU A 597 -4.69 -1.20 -4.34
C GLU A 597 -3.59 -0.52 -3.52
N SER A 598 -3.53 0.82 -3.62
CA SER A 598 -2.63 1.62 -2.77
C SER A 598 -3.40 2.07 -1.53
N SER A 599 -3.11 1.46 -0.37
CA SER A 599 -3.76 1.79 0.91
C SER A 599 -2.74 1.87 2.04
N CYS A 600 -3.02 2.67 3.08
CA CYS A 600 -2.21 2.73 4.31
C CYS A 600 -2.76 1.80 5.39
N SER A 601 -3.95 1.23 5.18
CA SER A 601 -4.42 0.09 5.95
C SER A 601 -3.68 -1.17 5.52
N ASP A 602 -3.74 -2.20 6.36
CA ASP A 602 -3.20 -3.51 6.00
C ASP A 602 -1.73 -3.44 5.56
N TRP A 603 -0.94 -2.59 6.24
CA TRP A 603 0.48 -2.37 5.97
C TRP A 603 0.83 -2.03 4.51
N GLY A 604 -0.05 -1.37 3.76
CA GLY A 604 0.17 -1.20 2.32
C GLY A 604 -0.69 -2.10 1.43
N GLY A 605 -1.75 -2.69 1.96
CA GLY A 605 -2.58 -3.68 1.29
C GLY A 605 -1.84 -5.01 1.05
N VAL A 606 -1.15 -5.54 2.06
CA VAL A 606 -0.36 -6.77 1.94
C VAL A 606 -1.23 -7.99 1.66
N HIS A 607 -2.34 -8.16 2.39
CA HIS A 607 -3.27 -9.27 2.16
C HIS A 607 -4.03 -9.04 0.85
N THR A 608 -4.47 -7.79 0.59
CA THR A 608 -5.21 -7.46 -0.64
C THR A 608 -4.39 -7.71 -1.90
N ASN A 609 -3.20 -7.11 -2.01
CA ASN A 609 -2.40 -7.19 -3.23
C ASN A 609 -1.72 -8.55 -3.44
N SER A 610 -1.73 -9.44 -2.44
CA SER A 610 -1.24 -10.82 -2.56
C SER A 610 -1.93 -11.60 -3.70
N GLY A 611 -3.20 -11.25 -3.99
CA GLY A 611 -4.02 -11.83 -5.06
C GLY A 611 -3.34 -11.85 -6.43
N ILE A 612 -2.49 -10.87 -6.72
CA ILE A 612 -1.80 -10.74 -8.02
C ILE A 612 -0.80 -11.89 -8.22
N GLN A 613 0.07 -12.15 -7.24
CA GLN A 613 1.00 -13.28 -7.33
C GLN A 613 0.28 -14.61 -7.11
N ASN A 614 -0.73 -14.67 -6.24
CA ASN A 614 -1.55 -15.86 -6.06
C ASN A 614 -2.15 -16.34 -7.38
N LYS A 615 -2.72 -15.42 -8.16
CA LYS A 615 -3.25 -15.69 -9.50
C LYS A 615 -2.16 -16.15 -10.47
N ALA A 616 -0.99 -15.52 -10.45
CA ALA A 616 0.13 -15.93 -11.30
C ALA A 616 0.59 -17.37 -10.96
N PHE A 617 0.69 -17.72 -9.68
CA PHE A 617 1.06 -19.06 -9.26
C PHE A 617 0.00 -20.11 -9.61
N TYR A 618 -1.28 -19.79 -9.45
CA TYR A 618 -2.39 -20.62 -9.93
C TYR A 618 -2.25 -20.92 -11.42
N LEU A 619 -2.09 -19.89 -12.26
CA LEU A 619 -1.98 -20.03 -13.71
C LEU A 619 -0.78 -20.88 -14.12
N LEU A 620 0.38 -20.68 -13.47
CA LEU A 620 1.56 -21.50 -13.68
C LEU A 620 1.28 -22.97 -13.34
N THR A 621 0.66 -23.21 -12.19
CA THR A 621 0.35 -24.56 -11.71
C THR A 621 -0.57 -25.33 -12.66
N GLN A 622 -1.54 -24.65 -13.29
CA GLN A 622 -2.40 -25.29 -14.30
C GLN A 622 -1.61 -25.85 -15.49
N GLN A 623 -0.44 -25.28 -15.80
CA GLN A 623 0.38 -25.70 -16.95
C GLN A 623 1.42 -26.76 -16.58
N ILE A 624 2.04 -26.65 -15.39
CA ILE A 624 3.21 -27.48 -15.05
C ILE A 624 3.02 -28.37 -13.82
N GLY A 625 1.87 -28.28 -13.16
CA GLY A 625 1.56 -28.97 -11.92
C GLY A 625 2.21 -28.35 -10.69
N ILE A 626 1.56 -28.53 -9.54
CA ILE A 626 1.88 -27.82 -8.30
C ILE A 626 3.27 -28.16 -7.77
N THR A 627 3.73 -29.40 -7.96
CA THR A 627 5.07 -29.82 -7.52
C THR A 627 6.18 -29.03 -8.21
N LYS A 628 6.08 -28.81 -9.53
CA LYS A 628 7.09 -28.03 -10.26
C LYS A 628 6.96 -26.54 -9.96
N ALA A 629 5.73 -26.03 -9.91
CA ALA A 629 5.47 -24.63 -9.56
C ALA A 629 6.00 -24.29 -8.16
N ALA A 630 5.76 -25.15 -7.16
CA ALA A 630 6.26 -24.97 -5.80
C ALA A 630 7.79 -25.04 -5.72
N ALA A 631 8.45 -25.90 -6.50
CA ALA A 631 9.91 -25.93 -6.57
C ALA A 631 10.50 -24.64 -7.17
N ILE A 632 9.82 -24.07 -8.17
CA ILE A 632 10.16 -22.76 -8.74
C ILE A 632 9.97 -21.66 -7.68
N ALA A 633 8.80 -21.61 -7.03
CA ALA A 633 8.51 -20.63 -5.98
C ALA A 633 9.51 -20.72 -4.82
N TYR A 634 9.86 -21.92 -4.37
CA TYR A 634 10.81 -22.13 -3.29
C TYR A 634 12.19 -21.62 -3.65
N ARG A 635 12.68 -21.94 -4.85
CA ARG A 635 13.97 -21.43 -5.31
C ARG A 635 13.93 -19.91 -5.50
N THR A 636 12.82 -19.36 -5.99
CA THR A 636 12.63 -17.91 -6.09
C THR A 636 12.80 -17.25 -4.73
N LEU A 637 12.01 -17.67 -3.75
CA LEU A 637 12.01 -17.13 -2.39
C LEU A 637 13.38 -17.29 -1.71
N THR A 638 13.98 -18.48 -1.79
CA THR A 638 15.18 -18.80 -0.98
C THR A 638 16.51 -18.50 -1.64
N THR A 639 16.54 -18.30 -2.95
CA THR A 639 17.78 -18.11 -3.71
C THR A 639 17.87 -16.73 -4.37
N TYR A 640 16.75 -16.18 -4.84
CA TYR A 640 16.75 -14.99 -5.70
C TYR A 640 16.16 -13.73 -5.07
N LEU A 641 15.21 -13.82 -4.15
CA LEU A 641 14.60 -12.62 -3.57
C LEU A 641 15.42 -12.03 -2.41
N GLY A 642 15.28 -10.72 -2.22
CA GLY A 642 15.77 -9.98 -1.05
C GLY A 642 14.65 -9.18 -0.39
N GLU A 643 14.93 -8.58 0.77
CA GLU A 643 13.92 -8.08 1.72
C GLU A 643 12.91 -7.07 1.15
N ARG A 644 13.28 -6.31 0.11
CA ARG A 644 12.42 -5.30 -0.55
C ARG A 644 11.90 -5.71 -1.92
N ALA A 645 11.87 -7.02 -2.20
CA ALA A 645 11.44 -7.51 -3.49
C ALA A 645 10.06 -6.96 -3.89
N ARG A 646 9.89 -6.72 -5.18
CA ARG A 646 8.66 -6.26 -5.83
C ARG A 646 8.10 -7.38 -6.72
N PHE A 647 6.87 -7.23 -7.21
CA PHE A 647 6.29 -8.24 -8.12
C PHE A 647 7.15 -8.48 -9.37
N THR A 648 7.84 -7.45 -9.86
CA THR A 648 8.80 -7.59 -10.96
C THR A 648 10.01 -8.46 -10.61
N ASP A 649 10.48 -8.41 -9.36
CA ASP A 649 11.60 -9.23 -8.90
C ASP A 649 11.18 -10.69 -8.75
N SER A 650 9.98 -10.91 -8.18
CA SER A 650 9.38 -12.25 -8.10
C SER A 650 9.21 -12.87 -9.47
N ARG A 651 8.66 -12.14 -10.46
CA ARG A 651 8.60 -12.60 -11.86
C ARG A 651 9.94 -13.10 -12.39
N VAL A 652 10.99 -12.27 -12.28
CA VAL A 652 12.32 -12.62 -12.78
C VAL A 652 12.86 -13.85 -12.04
N GLY A 653 12.69 -13.89 -10.73
CA GLY A 653 13.07 -15.04 -9.90
C GLY A 653 12.34 -16.33 -10.30
N PHE A 654 11.05 -16.27 -10.60
CA PHE A 654 10.28 -17.43 -11.10
C PHE A 654 10.82 -17.95 -12.44
N ILE A 655 11.10 -17.05 -13.39
CA ILE A 655 11.63 -17.43 -14.70
C ILE A 655 13.04 -18.04 -14.55
N GLU A 656 13.90 -17.45 -13.72
CA GLU A 656 15.26 -17.96 -13.50
C GLU A 656 15.30 -19.26 -12.71
N SER A 657 14.43 -19.40 -11.71
CA SER A 657 14.23 -20.66 -11.01
C SER A 657 13.79 -21.76 -11.97
N ALA A 658 12.85 -21.47 -12.87
CA ALA A 658 12.40 -22.42 -13.89
C ALA A 658 13.51 -22.76 -14.91
N ASN A 659 14.24 -21.76 -15.39
CA ASN A 659 15.40 -21.96 -16.27
C ASN A 659 16.46 -22.86 -15.60
N LYS A 660 16.69 -22.68 -14.28
CA LYS A 660 17.70 -23.44 -13.56
C LYS A 660 17.28 -24.88 -13.29
N LEU A 661 16.01 -25.08 -12.92
CA LEU A 661 15.48 -26.40 -12.58
C LEU A 661 15.19 -27.26 -13.82
N TYR A 662 14.75 -26.65 -14.92
CA TYR A 662 14.22 -27.36 -16.09
C TYR A 662 14.93 -27.02 -17.42
N GLY A 663 15.88 -26.08 -17.40
CA GLY A 663 16.65 -25.66 -18.56
C GLY A 663 16.07 -24.43 -19.25
N LYS A 664 16.95 -23.66 -19.90
CA LYS A 664 16.57 -22.44 -20.63
C LYS A 664 15.66 -22.75 -21.81
N GLY A 665 14.52 -22.06 -21.90
CA GLY A 665 13.54 -22.26 -22.98
C GLY A 665 12.65 -23.50 -22.82
N SER A 666 12.72 -24.16 -21.65
CA SER A 666 11.77 -25.18 -21.21
C SER A 666 10.32 -24.67 -21.19
N THR A 667 9.37 -25.59 -21.16
CA THR A 667 7.96 -25.24 -20.96
C THR A 667 7.79 -24.51 -19.64
N GLU A 668 8.41 -24.97 -18.57
CA GLU A 668 8.33 -24.36 -17.24
C GLU A 668 8.78 -22.89 -17.23
N ALA A 669 9.88 -22.56 -17.91
CA ALA A 669 10.34 -21.17 -17.99
C ALA A 669 9.42 -20.28 -18.83
N LYS A 670 8.85 -20.83 -19.92
CA LYS A 670 7.90 -20.11 -20.78
C LYS A 670 6.59 -19.85 -20.05
N GLU A 671 6.05 -20.85 -19.37
CA GLU A 671 4.81 -20.74 -18.62
C GLU A 671 4.97 -19.87 -17.37
N ALA A 672 6.13 -19.88 -16.71
CA ALA A 672 6.43 -18.93 -15.65
C ALA A 672 6.36 -17.48 -16.16
N ALA A 673 6.97 -17.19 -17.32
CA ALA A 673 6.88 -15.87 -17.93
C ALA A 673 5.45 -15.52 -18.33
N ALA A 674 4.72 -16.45 -18.94
CA ALA A 674 3.35 -16.26 -19.41
C ALA A 674 2.38 -15.98 -18.25
N ALA A 675 2.51 -16.69 -17.14
CA ALA A 675 1.65 -16.53 -15.97
C ALA A 675 1.80 -15.13 -15.33
N TRP A 676 3.03 -14.63 -15.18
CA TRP A 676 3.28 -13.29 -14.69
C TRP A 676 2.80 -12.20 -15.66
N THR A 677 3.00 -12.41 -16.96
CA THR A 677 2.45 -11.50 -17.99
C THR A 677 0.92 -11.45 -17.94
N ALA A 678 0.25 -12.58 -17.67
CA ALA A 678 -1.21 -12.64 -17.60
C ALA A 678 -1.82 -11.84 -16.45
N VAL A 679 -1.05 -11.60 -15.38
CA VAL A 679 -1.46 -10.74 -14.25
C VAL A 679 -0.92 -9.31 -14.37
N GLY A 680 -0.45 -8.90 -15.54
CA GLY A 680 -0.02 -7.52 -15.80
C GLY A 680 1.38 -7.18 -15.32
N VAL A 681 2.19 -8.17 -14.94
CA VAL A 681 3.61 -7.99 -14.61
C VAL A 681 4.41 -8.57 -15.78
N ASP A 682 4.53 -7.80 -16.86
CA ASP A 682 5.09 -8.27 -18.13
C ASP A 682 6.54 -7.81 -18.40
N GLY A 683 7.09 -7.01 -17.50
CA GLY A 683 8.42 -6.41 -17.61
C GLY A 683 8.42 -5.01 -18.23
N ALA A 684 7.27 -4.49 -18.66
CA ALA A 684 7.08 -3.04 -18.79
C ALA A 684 6.95 -2.46 -17.38
N PHE A 685 7.74 -1.42 -17.10
CA PHE A 685 7.76 -0.77 -15.80
C PHE A 685 6.47 0.02 -15.59
N GLU A 686 5.67 -0.37 -14.60
CA GLU A 686 4.61 0.47 -14.02
C GLU A 686 4.83 0.62 -12.52
N GLN A 687 5.00 1.86 -12.05
CA GLN A 687 4.95 2.17 -10.62
C GLN A 687 3.49 2.24 -10.17
N PRO A 688 3.06 1.42 -9.21
CA PRO A 688 1.96 1.79 -8.34
C PRO A 688 2.52 2.87 -7.42
N ARG A 689 1.78 3.95 -7.24
CA ARG A 689 2.18 5.01 -6.30
C ARG A 689 2.34 4.41 -4.90
N GLN A 690 3.56 4.49 -4.35
CA GLN A 690 3.85 4.15 -2.95
C GLN A 690 3.46 5.34 -2.06
N ASP A 691 2.17 5.65 -1.95
CA ASP A 691 1.72 6.81 -1.17
C ASP A 691 1.24 6.38 0.23
N CYS A 692 2.14 5.86 1.07
CA CYS A 692 1.83 5.66 2.50
C CYS A 692 3.03 5.88 3.42
N ALA A 693 2.84 6.77 4.38
CA ALA A 693 3.81 7.29 5.35
C ALA A 693 3.82 6.49 6.67
N CYS A 694 4.01 5.17 6.62
CA CYS A 694 3.68 4.26 7.73
C CYS A 694 4.84 3.79 8.66
N PHE A 695 5.97 4.51 8.79
CA PHE A 695 7.13 4.04 9.60
C PHE A 695 7.36 4.77 10.95
N ALA A 696 6.39 5.56 11.41
CA ALA A 696 6.60 6.49 12.51
C ALA A 696 6.24 5.96 13.93
N ASP A 697 5.66 4.75 14.03
CA ASP A 697 5.01 4.25 15.25
C ASP A 697 5.94 3.61 16.31
N GLU A 698 7.23 3.40 16.08
CA GLU A 698 8.15 2.82 17.10
C GLU A 698 9.06 3.83 17.81
N SER A 699 9.12 5.08 17.36
CA SER A 699 10.00 6.12 17.95
C SER A 699 9.52 6.69 19.30
N LEU A 700 8.48 6.10 19.88
CA LEU A 700 7.55 6.74 20.80
C LEU A 700 7.88 6.79 22.28
N ALA A 701 8.95 6.13 22.72
CA ALA A 701 9.16 5.95 24.16
C ALA A 701 10.00 7.05 24.84
N GLY A 702 10.59 8.02 24.12
CA GLY A 702 11.68 8.84 24.67
C GLY A 702 11.54 10.37 24.67
N ALA A 703 10.62 10.97 23.94
CA ALA A 703 10.72 12.40 23.58
C ALA A 703 10.17 13.40 24.61
N GLY A 704 10.23 13.07 25.92
CA GLY A 704 9.69 13.88 27.02
C GLY A 704 9.69 15.40 26.75
N VAL A 705 8.49 15.97 26.59
CA VAL A 705 8.25 17.34 26.12
C VAL A 705 8.88 18.38 27.06
N ASP A 706 9.06 18.01 28.33
CA ASP A 706 9.79 18.74 29.39
C ASP A 706 11.23 19.16 29.01
N GLY A 707 11.86 18.54 28.00
CA GLY A 707 13.28 18.73 27.64
C GLY A 707 13.57 19.55 26.37
N LEU A 708 12.56 20.11 25.70
CA LEU A 708 12.79 20.88 24.47
C LEU A 708 13.48 22.23 24.80
N ASP A 709 14.67 22.50 24.26
CA ASP A 709 15.29 23.82 24.39
C ASP A 709 14.56 24.85 23.51
N PRO A 710 13.86 25.87 24.08
CA PRO A 710 13.09 26.83 23.29
C PRO A 710 13.97 27.82 22.53
N GLN A 711 15.27 27.89 22.80
CA GLN A 711 16.20 28.83 22.15
C GLN A 711 16.92 28.22 20.92
N GLY A 712 16.84 26.90 20.71
CA GLY A 712 17.46 26.25 19.55
C GLY A 712 17.21 24.75 19.43
N PRO A 713 15.96 24.29 19.32
CA PRO A 713 15.68 22.87 19.22
C PRO A 713 16.06 22.36 17.82
N GLY A 714 16.78 21.25 17.77
CA GLY A 714 17.00 20.52 16.52
C GLY A 714 15.67 20.01 15.95
N VAL A 715 15.52 19.99 14.62
CA VAL A 715 14.34 19.49 13.90
C VAL A 715 13.87 18.15 14.46
N ASP A 716 14.81 17.24 14.73
CA ASP A 716 14.56 15.89 15.19
C ASP A 716 13.92 15.83 16.59
N ALA A 717 14.25 16.78 17.47
CA ALA A 717 13.69 16.83 18.82
C ALA A 717 12.24 17.33 18.81
N VAL A 718 11.95 18.36 18.02
CA VAL A 718 10.58 18.88 17.83
C VAL A 718 9.71 17.84 17.12
N LEU A 719 10.25 17.18 16.11
CA LEU A 719 9.56 16.14 15.36
C LEU A 719 9.27 14.90 16.22
N ALA A 720 10.23 14.43 17.01
CA ALA A 720 10.02 13.30 17.92
C ALA A 720 8.94 13.61 18.96
N ALA A 721 8.88 14.84 19.46
CA ALA A 721 7.85 15.26 20.40
C ALA A 721 6.46 15.33 19.73
N LEU A 722 6.35 15.86 18.50
CA LEU A 722 5.08 15.90 17.75
C LEU A 722 4.55 14.50 17.42
N LEU A 723 5.44 13.58 17.08
CA LEU A 723 5.11 12.16 16.86
C LEU A 723 4.63 11.50 18.15
N HIS A 724 5.25 11.81 19.28
CA HIS A 724 4.77 11.36 20.60
C HIS A 724 3.33 11.81 20.91
N VAL A 725 2.99 13.06 20.60
CA VAL A 725 1.63 13.58 20.80
C VAL A 725 0.62 12.88 19.89
N ARG A 726 0.98 12.60 18.62
CA ARG A 726 0.13 11.85 17.69
C ARG A 726 -0.23 10.47 18.24
N ASP A 727 0.74 9.73 18.76
CA ASP A 727 0.49 8.34 19.12
C ASP A 727 -0.18 8.18 20.49
N LEU A 728 -0.02 9.16 21.38
CA LEU A 728 -0.89 9.30 22.55
C LEU A 728 -2.36 9.48 22.14
N PHE A 729 -2.63 10.14 21.01
CA PHE A 729 -3.99 10.38 20.52
C PHE A 729 -4.57 9.15 19.78
N SER A 730 -3.76 8.41 19.02
CA SER A 730 -4.19 7.17 18.37
C SER A 730 -4.58 6.06 19.37
N ALA A 731 -4.04 6.09 20.60
CA ALA A 731 -4.40 5.16 21.67
C ALA A 731 -5.78 5.40 22.30
N ALA A 732 -6.30 6.63 22.28
CA ALA A 732 -7.56 7.01 22.95
C ALA A 732 -8.82 6.71 22.10
N ARG A 733 -8.68 6.52 20.77
CA ARG A 733 -9.73 6.18 19.79
C ARG A 733 -11.05 6.97 19.94
N THR A 734 -11.03 8.27 19.61
CA THR A 734 -12.26 9.08 19.45
C THR A 734 -12.42 9.59 18.01
N PRO A 735 -13.65 9.91 17.56
CA PRO A 735 -13.87 10.49 16.24
C PRO A 735 -13.03 11.75 15.95
N ALA A 736 -12.83 12.62 16.93
CA ALA A 736 -12.04 13.86 16.80
C ALA A 736 -10.59 13.53 16.45
N LEU A 737 -10.01 12.60 17.20
CA LEU A 737 -8.61 12.21 17.04
C LEU A 737 -8.38 11.48 15.72
N ALA A 738 -9.31 10.62 15.30
CA ALA A 738 -9.23 9.94 14.00
C ALA A 738 -9.26 10.94 12.82
N HIS A 739 -10.03 12.03 12.91
CA HIS A 739 -10.00 13.07 11.88
C HIS A 739 -8.68 13.84 11.86
N TYR A 740 -8.19 14.27 13.03
CA TYR A 740 -6.95 15.05 13.09
C TYR A 740 -5.71 14.21 12.75
N GLU A 741 -5.78 12.89 12.93
CA GLU A 741 -4.80 11.92 12.41
C GLU A 741 -4.75 11.95 10.88
N VAL A 742 -5.90 11.97 10.19
CA VAL A 742 -5.95 12.14 8.72
C VAL A 742 -5.35 13.49 8.29
N VAL A 743 -5.62 14.57 9.02
CA VAL A 743 -5.01 15.89 8.73
C VAL A 743 -3.50 15.83 8.87
N TYR A 744 -3.01 15.21 9.94
CA TYR A 744 -1.59 15.03 10.22
C TYR A 744 -0.90 14.20 9.14
N VAL A 745 -1.46 13.07 8.73
CA VAL A 745 -0.89 12.22 7.67
C VAL A 745 -0.85 12.95 6.33
N THR A 746 -1.88 13.75 6.04
CA THR A 746 -1.98 14.47 4.76
C THR A 746 -0.95 15.60 4.66
N TYR A 747 -0.68 16.33 5.74
CA TYR A 747 0.12 17.57 5.71
C TYR A 747 1.38 17.56 6.59
N GLY A 748 1.63 16.48 7.33
CA GLY A 748 2.71 16.37 8.31
C GLY A 748 4.10 16.47 7.68
N GLN A 749 4.30 15.84 6.53
CA GLN A 749 5.56 15.97 5.77
C GLN A 749 5.83 17.43 5.37
N ARG A 750 4.80 18.16 4.96
CA ARG A 750 4.91 19.57 4.61
C ARG A 750 5.26 20.43 5.82
N ALA A 751 4.65 20.18 6.97
CA ALA A 751 5.01 20.85 8.23
C ALA A 751 6.48 20.59 8.61
N ILE A 752 6.98 19.36 8.42
CA ILE A 752 8.38 18.98 8.68
C ILE A 752 9.34 19.73 7.76
N GLU A 753 9.01 19.86 6.48
CA GLU A 753 9.84 20.61 5.52
C GLU A 753 9.93 22.09 5.85
N LEU A 754 8.79 22.70 6.21
CA LEU A 754 8.75 24.10 6.66
C LEU A 754 9.58 24.28 7.94
N MET A 755 9.42 23.40 8.93
CA MET A 755 10.27 23.39 10.12
C MET A 755 11.75 23.19 9.79
N ALA A 756 12.10 22.29 8.88
CA ALA A 756 13.49 22.00 8.52
C ALA A 756 14.22 23.22 7.97
N THR A 757 13.48 24.16 7.40
CA THR A 757 14.00 25.35 6.71
C THR A 757 13.74 26.67 7.43
N ASP A 758 12.86 26.68 8.45
CA ASP A 758 12.52 27.86 9.24
C ASP A 758 12.76 27.61 10.74
N ASP A 759 13.89 28.12 11.22
CA ASP A 759 14.32 27.99 12.63
C ASP A 759 13.37 28.70 13.61
N ASP A 760 12.66 29.76 13.19
CA ASP A 760 11.72 30.47 14.05
C ASP A 760 10.43 29.68 14.23
N LEU A 761 9.94 29.09 13.13
CA LEU A 761 8.80 28.18 13.16
C LEU A 761 9.08 26.96 14.06
N ARG A 762 10.32 26.43 14.05
CA ARG A 762 10.71 25.36 14.99
C ARG A 762 10.69 25.77 16.44
N ARG A 763 11.26 26.94 16.78
CA ARG A 763 11.27 27.44 18.17
C ARG A 763 9.85 27.65 18.70
N ARG A 764 8.98 28.23 17.88
CA ARG A 764 7.56 28.42 18.21
C ARG A 764 6.83 27.09 18.39
N THR A 765 7.14 26.10 17.55
CA THR A 765 6.58 24.74 17.68
C THR A 765 6.97 24.12 19.01
N ALA A 766 8.25 24.16 19.39
CA ALA A 766 8.71 23.64 20.67
C ALA A 766 8.07 24.35 21.87
N HIS A 767 7.97 25.69 21.84
CA HIS A 767 7.34 26.48 22.89
C HIS A 767 5.85 26.14 23.08
N ALA A 768 5.12 26.01 21.98
CA ALA A 768 3.71 25.63 22.02
C ALA A 768 3.53 24.23 22.63
N MET A 769 4.39 23.27 22.28
CA MET A 769 4.34 21.93 22.84
C MET A 769 4.54 21.90 24.36
N GLN A 770 5.48 22.68 24.88
CA GLN A 770 5.70 22.81 26.33
C GLN A 770 4.51 23.44 27.04
N THR A 771 3.89 24.45 26.42
CA THR A 771 2.70 25.11 26.96
C THR A 771 1.50 24.15 27.02
N LEU A 772 1.37 23.26 26.04
CA LEU A 772 0.27 22.32 25.91
C LEU A 772 0.49 21.00 26.68
N GLU A 773 1.73 20.68 27.04
CA GLU A 773 2.13 19.38 27.62
C GLU A 773 1.21 18.85 28.75
N PRO A 774 0.82 19.63 29.77
CA PRO A 774 -0.04 19.12 30.85
C PRO A 774 -1.36 18.56 30.34
N ALA A 775 -1.94 19.21 29.32
CA ALA A 775 -3.16 18.74 28.66
C ALA A 775 -2.87 17.51 27.79
N LEU A 776 -1.81 17.54 26.97
CA LEU A 776 -1.46 16.48 26.02
C LEU A 776 -1.19 15.13 26.70
N ARG A 777 -0.57 15.12 27.89
CA ARG A 777 -0.27 13.89 28.64
C ARG A 777 -1.48 13.19 29.24
N THR A 778 -2.61 13.89 29.36
CA THR A 778 -3.77 13.40 30.10
C THR A 778 -4.98 13.09 29.21
N VAL A 779 -4.88 13.37 27.90
CA VAL A 779 -5.92 13.08 26.90
C VAL A 779 -6.34 11.61 26.94
N GLY A 780 -7.65 11.36 27.08
CA GLY A 780 -8.22 10.00 27.06
C GLY A 780 -7.91 9.16 28.31
N THR A 781 -7.28 9.76 29.33
CA THR A 781 -6.99 9.09 30.62
C THR A 781 -7.90 9.63 31.72
N ALA A 782 -8.02 8.91 32.85
CA ALA A 782 -8.77 9.40 34.02
C ALA A 782 -8.20 10.72 34.60
N ALA A 783 -6.90 10.99 34.43
CA ALA A 783 -6.30 12.25 34.83
C ALA A 783 -6.79 13.44 33.97
N GLY A 784 -7.23 13.16 32.73
CA GLY A 784 -7.80 14.14 31.80
C GLY A 784 -9.13 14.73 32.26
N ASP A 785 -9.85 14.05 33.16
CA ASP A 785 -11.10 14.56 33.78
C ASP A 785 -10.83 15.63 34.84
N SER A 786 -9.57 15.87 35.20
CA SER A 786 -9.17 16.84 36.23
C SER A 786 -8.21 17.92 35.73
N THR A 787 -7.68 17.77 34.51
CA THR A 787 -6.79 18.74 33.87
C THR A 787 -7.63 19.71 33.04
N VAL A 788 -7.50 21.02 33.28
CA VAL A 788 -8.33 22.05 32.63
C VAL A 788 -7.59 22.67 31.45
N VAL A 789 -8.27 22.76 30.30
CA VAL A 789 -7.79 23.47 29.11
C VAL A 789 -7.90 24.98 29.35
N SER A 790 -6.76 25.66 29.37
CA SER A 790 -6.70 27.11 29.61
C SER A 790 -6.82 27.92 28.32
N GLN A 791 -7.24 29.19 28.43
CA GLN A 791 -7.25 30.10 27.28
C GLN A 791 -5.84 30.28 26.68
N ALA A 792 -4.82 30.37 27.53
CA ALA A 792 -3.43 30.53 27.08
C ALA A 792 -2.95 29.36 26.22
N MET A 793 -3.36 28.12 26.53
CA MET A 793 -3.07 26.94 25.72
C MET A 793 -3.71 27.05 24.32
N LEU A 794 -4.95 27.50 24.26
CA LEU A 794 -5.71 27.61 23.01
C LEU A 794 -5.17 28.74 22.12
N ASP A 795 -4.78 29.85 22.73
CA ASP A 795 -4.17 30.98 22.02
C ASP A 795 -2.82 30.60 21.42
N GLU A 796 -1.99 29.86 22.18
CA GLU A 796 -0.69 29.36 21.72
C GLU A 796 -0.84 28.36 20.56
N LEU A 797 -1.80 27.45 20.63
CA LEU A 797 -2.08 26.48 19.57
C LEU A 797 -2.57 27.17 18.29
N SER A 798 -3.50 28.12 18.40
CA SER A 798 -3.99 28.89 17.25
C SER A 798 -2.88 29.75 16.63
N GLY A 799 -2.06 30.40 17.47
CA GLY A 799 -0.91 31.17 17.04
C GLY A 799 0.10 30.32 16.25
N LEU A 800 0.42 29.11 16.74
CA LEU A 800 1.32 28.20 16.06
C LEU A 800 0.78 27.81 14.67
N MET A 801 -0.49 27.41 14.58
CA MET A 801 -1.10 26.98 13.32
C MET A 801 -1.08 28.11 12.28
N ASN A 802 -1.38 29.34 12.68
CA ASN A 802 -1.29 30.50 11.77
C ASN A 802 0.14 30.73 11.24
N ASN A 803 1.17 30.46 12.04
CA ASN A 803 2.56 30.55 11.58
C ASN A 803 2.91 29.49 10.53
N TYR A 804 2.39 28.26 10.67
CA TYR A 804 2.53 27.22 9.64
C TYR A 804 1.82 27.60 8.34
N ALA A 805 0.62 28.17 8.43
CA ALA A 805 -0.11 28.63 7.27
C ALA A 805 0.65 29.73 6.51
N ALA A 806 1.22 30.71 7.24
CA ALA A 806 2.03 31.76 6.65
C ALA A 806 3.32 31.22 6.01
N ALA A 807 4.00 30.29 6.67
CA ALA A 807 5.22 29.66 6.16
C ALA A 807 4.95 28.83 4.89
N ASP A 808 3.82 28.11 4.83
CA ASP A 808 3.44 27.34 3.64
C ASP A 808 3.23 28.23 2.42
N VAL A 809 2.49 29.34 2.57
CA VAL A 809 2.27 30.31 1.50
C VAL A 809 3.59 30.95 1.06
N ALA A 810 4.46 31.34 2.01
CA ALA A 810 5.75 31.94 1.71
C ALA A 810 6.69 30.98 0.94
N ALA A 811 6.59 29.67 1.19
CA ALA A 811 7.32 28.63 0.49
C ALA A 811 6.66 28.20 -0.85
N GLY A 812 5.74 29.02 -1.39
CA GLY A 812 5.07 28.77 -2.68
C GLY A 812 3.99 27.69 -2.65
N GLY A 813 3.56 27.27 -1.44
CA GLY A 813 2.43 26.37 -1.21
C GLY A 813 1.10 27.12 -1.08
N GLY A 814 0.18 26.59 -0.26
CA GLY A 814 -1.12 27.22 0.00
C GLY A 814 -2.21 26.24 0.44
N GLY A 815 -2.14 24.98 0.01
CA GLY A 815 -3.12 23.95 0.39
C GLY A 815 -3.08 23.58 1.87
N PHE A 816 -1.88 23.60 2.49
CA PHE A 816 -1.77 23.35 3.92
C PHE A 816 -2.30 24.55 4.73
N ALA A 817 -2.01 25.76 4.28
CA ALA A 817 -2.54 26.99 4.87
C ALA A 817 -4.08 27.06 4.84
N GLU A 818 -4.70 26.68 3.72
CA GLU A 818 -6.17 26.62 3.60
C GLU A 818 -6.76 25.60 4.57
N ARG A 819 -6.15 24.41 4.66
CA ARG A 819 -6.63 23.37 5.58
C ARG A 819 -6.52 23.80 7.03
N ILE A 820 -5.43 24.47 7.42
CA ILE A 820 -5.27 25.01 8.78
C ILE A 820 -6.44 25.95 9.14
N GLY A 821 -6.82 26.85 8.23
CA GLY A 821 -7.93 27.77 8.45
C GLY A 821 -9.26 27.03 8.69
N GLN A 822 -9.56 26.02 7.86
CA GLN A 822 -10.77 25.20 7.99
C GLN A 822 -10.83 24.47 9.34
N GLU A 823 -9.70 23.96 9.83
CA GLU A 823 -9.65 23.22 11.09
C GLU A 823 -9.77 24.13 12.32
N LEU A 824 -9.16 25.32 12.30
CA LEU A 824 -9.30 26.29 13.39
C LEU A 824 -10.76 26.76 13.55
N ASP A 825 -11.45 27.03 12.43
CA ASP A 825 -12.87 27.41 12.44
C ASP A 825 -13.77 26.29 12.97
N ARG A 826 -13.45 25.04 12.60
CA ARG A 826 -14.22 23.88 13.01
C ARG A 826 -14.09 23.58 14.50
N ALA A 827 -12.86 23.67 15.02
CA ALA A 827 -12.53 23.31 16.39
C ALA A 827 -13.15 24.22 17.45
N ALA A 828 -13.49 25.47 17.11
CA ALA A 828 -14.15 26.43 18.00
C ALA A 828 -13.47 26.54 19.38
N PHE A 829 -12.17 26.86 19.36
CA PHE A 829 -11.30 26.87 20.54
C PHE A 829 -11.83 27.74 21.69
N ASP A 830 -12.51 28.85 21.38
CA ASP A 830 -13.15 29.75 22.35
C ASP A 830 -14.16 29.06 23.27
N GLN A 831 -14.76 27.95 22.84
CA GLN A 831 -15.72 27.18 23.62
C GLN A 831 -15.08 26.08 24.47
N MET A 832 -13.78 25.84 24.32
CA MET A 832 -13.05 24.81 25.06
C MET A 832 -12.35 25.32 26.31
N ALA A 833 -12.18 26.64 26.45
CA ALA A 833 -11.56 27.23 27.62
C ALA A 833 -12.37 26.93 28.90
N GLY A 834 -11.69 26.42 29.93
CA GLY A 834 -12.30 26.05 31.20
C GLY A 834 -12.94 24.67 31.24
N LYS A 835 -12.99 23.94 30.11
CA LYS A 835 -13.34 22.51 30.09
C LYS A 835 -12.18 21.66 30.59
N THR A 836 -12.47 20.48 31.12
CA THR A 836 -11.43 19.47 31.32
C THR A 836 -10.94 18.94 29.96
N VAL A 837 -9.77 18.31 29.93
CA VAL A 837 -9.18 17.78 28.68
C VAL A 837 -10.11 16.79 28.00
N ASN A 838 -10.73 15.87 28.75
CA ASN A 838 -11.68 14.91 28.18
C ASN A 838 -13.02 15.55 27.79
N GLU A 839 -13.48 16.60 28.50
CA GLU A 839 -14.65 17.37 28.08
C GLU A 839 -14.40 18.18 26.80
N ALA A 840 -13.19 18.74 26.64
CA ALA A 840 -12.76 19.42 25.42
C ALA A 840 -12.64 18.43 24.26
N LEU A 841 -12.11 17.22 24.50
CA LEU A 841 -12.06 16.16 23.51
C LEU A 841 -13.46 15.69 23.08
N ALA A 842 -14.36 15.45 24.04
CA ALA A 842 -15.74 15.10 23.76
C ALA A 842 -16.48 16.23 23.02
N PHE A 843 -16.18 17.49 23.32
CA PHE A 843 -16.67 18.63 22.56
C PHE A 843 -16.18 18.57 21.11
N LEU A 844 -14.88 18.34 20.88
CA LEU A 844 -14.34 18.16 19.53
C LEU A 844 -14.98 16.98 18.79
N ASP A 845 -15.30 15.87 19.47
CA ASP A 845 -15.99 14.72 18.87
C ASP A 845 -17.37 15.11 18.31
N THR A 846 -18.03 16.13 18.87
CA THR A 846 -19.29 16.65 18.30
C THR A 846 -19.09 17.52 17.05
N ARG A 847 -17.86 17.85 16.70
CA ARG A 847 -17.49 18.79 15.61
C ARG A 847 -16.88 18.09 14.38
N VAL A 848 -16.58 16.80 14.50
CA VAL A 848 -16.04 15.92 13.42
C VAL A 848 -17.10 15.14 12.66
N GLY A 849 -18.35 15.19 13.09
CA GLY A 849 -19.48 14.46 12.48
C GLY A 849 -19.87 14.95 11.10
#